data_AF-A0AAW9YTX9-F1
#
_entry.id   AF-A0AAW9YTX9-F1
#
_cell.length_a   1.000
_cell.length_b   1.000
_cell.length_c   1.000
_cell.angle_alpha   90.00
_cell.angle_beta   90.00
_cell.angle_gamma   90.00
#
_symmetry.space_group_name_H-M   'P 1'
#
loop_
_entity.id
_entity.type
_entity.pdbx_description
1 polymer ?
#
loop_
_entity_poly.entity_id
_entity_poly.type
_entity_poly.pdbx_seq_one_letter_code
_entity_poly.pdbx_strand_id
1 'polypeptide(L)'
;DPIGAMGYDAPLAVLNEQPESLFNYFKQLFAQVTNPPIDAYREKIVTSELTYLGGEGNVLKPGPDALKRVQLKHPVLTEHQLQHIASHALKTAYFSTGYTENLKEALNNLGKAVIEAVQQGVEVVVLEDKSVSEATQFAMPMLLAVSHIHQLLIRHDLRMQTSIVAMSGEMREVHHLACLVGYGANAVVPYLAQKTVADLTENKRIQGDVASNVAQLNTIFSEGLIKVMAKMGISTVQSYHGAQIFEAVGLGDDVIEHYFPGTPSKLSGISLATLDVENKRRQTIDQPYLQPGSTFQWRQQGQYHTFNPMTIQLLQHACRDNDYEKFKQFSEVANHHTASHLRDLFDFKTQSSIHIDKVESVEAIVKRFKTGAMSYGSISQEAHQTLAEAMNRLGGKSNSGEGGEALERYKVSEDGADYKSAIKQVASGRFGVTSHYLQHAKEIQIKVAQGAKPGEGGQLPGTKVYPWIAEVRGSTPGIGLISPPPHHDIYSIEDLAQLIHDLKNVNRQADITVKLVSKSGVGTIAAGVAKAFADKIVISGYDGGTGASPKTSIQHAGLPWELGLAETHQTLMLNGLRSRVRLETDGKLLTGRDVAYAAALGAEEFGFATAPLVVLGCIMMRVCHKDTCPVGIATQNGDLRALFTGKADHVVHYMHFVAQELREILAELGLRSVDELVGRTDLLTPSYKARKHPKARELNLNALLHQNEGERTKSIEQQHGLEHGFDLTELLPATHQAIERGVPFSGTFTIGNEQRNVGVITGSEITQQHGLKGLEPNTINVYTTGHAGQSLGAWIPQGLTLHHTGDANDYVGKGLSGGQIVVNAPNEARERDIIVGNVCFYGATSGSAYINGRAGERFCIRNSGVNVVVEGVGDHGLEYMTGGRVVILGDVGKNFGQGMSGGVSYIFPSDVEAFKAAHALNTLDFDAVTDAKEAEMLKQMLANHVTYTQSTKAQRILENFEAQLANCIKVIPKDYKRMMQKIYHYEQNQGRQEALLSAFNDQSDLAVSSLDTTISVY
;
A
#
# COMPACT_ATOMS: atom_id res chain seq x y z
N ASP A 1 -13.63 -8.76 -3.61
CA ASP A 1 -12.78 -8.55 -4.80
C ASP A 1 -11.74 -9.68 -4.88
N PRO A 2 -11.65 -10.45 -5.98
CA PRO A 2 -10.66 -11.52 -6.13
C PRO A 2 -9.22 -11.02 -6.03
N ILE A 3 -8.36 -11.82 -5.36
CA ILE A 3 -6.91 -11.60 -5.33
C ILE A 3 -6.27 -12.15 -6.62
N GLY A 4 -5.30 -11.41 -7.13
CA GLY A 4 -4.42 -11.76 -8.25
C GLY A 4 -2.96 -11.45 -7.94
N ALA A 5 -2.12 -11.60 -8.95
CA ALA A 5 -0.69 -11.32 -8.88
C ALA A 5 -0.16 -10.78 -10.22
N MET A 6 1.06 -10.25 -10.19
CA MET A 6 1.70 -9.46 -11.24
C MET A 6 1.00 -8.11 -11.50
N GLY A 7 1.66 -7.24 -12.25
CA GLY A 7 1.11 -5.96 -12.68
C GLY A 7 0.18 -6.10 -13.88
N TYR A 8 -0.61 -5.05 -14.13
CA TYR A 8 -1.36 -4.91 -15.36
C TYR A 8 -0.39 -4.59 -16.50
N ASP A 9 -0.41 -5.39 -17.57
CA ASP A 9 0.54 -5.30 -18.68
C ASP A 9 -0.14 -5.35 -20.04
N ALA A 10 -1.45 -5.13 -20.06
CA ALA A 10 -2.23 -4.84 -21.24
C ALA A 10 -2.29 -3.33 -21.51
N PRO A 11 -2.65 -2.90 -22.73
CA PRO A 11 -2.73 -1.48 -23.06
C PRO A 11 -3.67 -0.68 -22.14
N LEU A 12 -3.38 0.61 -21.98
CA LEU A 12 -4.35 1.58 -21.44
C LEU A 12 -5.62 1.60 -22.30
N ALA A 13 -6.77 1.95 -21.72
CA ALA A 13 -8.04 1.93 -22.47
C ALA A 13 -7.99 2.79 -23.75
N VAL A 14 -7.35 3.97 -23.69
CA VAL A 14 -7.17 4.84 -24.85
C VAL A 14 -6.16 4.32 -25.90
N LEU A 15 -5.30 3.36 -25.51
CA LEU A 15 -4.30 2.72 -26.38
C LEU A 15 -4.71 1.32 -26.82
N ASN A 16 -5.80 0.77 -26.28
CA ASN A 16 -6.30 -0.53 -26.68
C ASN A 16 -7.04 -0.41 -28.02
N GLU A 17 -6.65 -1.22 -29.00
CA GLU A 17 -7.35 -1.28 -30.29
C GLU A 17 -8.72 -1.97 -30.18
N GLN A 18 -8.91 -2.79 -29.14
CA GLN A 18 -10.21 -3.39 -28.81
C GLN A 18 -11.13 -2.34 -28.15
N PRO A 19 -12.47 -2.45 -28.36
CA PRO A 19 -13.41 -1.54 -27.74
C PRO A 19 -13.42 -1.73 -26.21
N GLU A 20 -13.34 -0.62 -25.47
CA GLU A 20 -13.25 -0.63 -24.02
C GLU A 20 -14.55 -0.15 -23.38
N SER A 21 -14.76 -0.54 -22.12
CA SER A 21 -15.81 0.06 -21.30
C SER A 21 -15.37 1.46 -20.85
N LEU A 22 -16.31 2.41 -20.79
CA LEU A 22 -16.04 3.76 -20.30
C LEU A 22 -15.43 3.76 -18.89
N PHE A 23 -15.80 2.78 -18.04
CA PHE A 23 -15.22 2.62 -16.71
C PHE A 23 -13.69 2.53 -16.74
N ASN A 24 -13.09 1.88 -17.76
CA ASN A 24 -11.66 1.62 -17.83
C ASN A 24 -10.81 2.87 -18.11
N TYR A 25 -11.44 3.99 -18.52
CA TYR A 25 -10.79 5.28 -18.69
C TYR A 25 -10.61 6.04 -17.37
N PHE A 26 -11.31 5.64 -16.30
CA PHE A 26 -11.21 6.27 -14.99
C PHE A 26 -10.29 5.45 -14.07
N LYS A 27 -9.32 6.12 -13.45
CA LYS A 27 -8.42 5.54 -12.46
C LYS A 27 -8.76 6.07 -11.07
N GLN A 28 -8.87 5.16 -10.11
CA GLN A 28 -9.12 5.47 -8.71
C GLN A 28 -7.97 6.32 -8.16
N LEU A 29 -8.30 7.48 -7.58
CA LEU A 29 -7.35 8.26 -6.81
C LEU A 29 -7.15 7.65 -5.42
N PHE A 30 -6.03 7.99 -4.80
CA PHE A 30 -5.64 7.51 -3.48
C PHE A 30 -4.82 8.56 -2.74
N ALA A 31 -4.77 8.45 -1.43
CA ALA A 31 -3.99 9.29 -0.56
C ALA A 31 -2.54 8.81 -0.52
N GLN A 32 -1.60 9.75 -0.49
CA GLN A 32 -0.19 9.50 -0.22
C GLN A 32 0.40 10.78 0.39
N VAL A 33 1.06 10.66 1.55
CA VAL A 33 1.71 11.75 2.31
C VAL A 33 0.76 12.80 2.89
N THR A 34 -0.03 13.50 2.08
CA THR A 34 -0.86 14.66 2.51
C THR A 34 -1.90 14.30 3.56
N ASN A 35 -2.38 13.07 3.50
CA ASN A 35 -3.33 12.46 4.41
C ASN A 35 -3.18 10.93 4.30
N PRO A 36 -3.63 10.16 5.29
CA PRO A 36 -3.53 8.70 5.25
C PRO A 36 -4.75 8.04 4.59
N PRO A 37 -4.58 6.85 3.96
CA PRO A 37 -5.68 5.92 3.77
C PRO A 37 -6.17 5.33 5.11
N ILE A 38 -7.37 4.75 5.12
CA ILE A 38 -7.98 4.08 6.28
C ILE A 38 -7.95 2.55 6.06
N ASP A 39 -7.89 1.75 7.13
CA ASP A 39 -8.15 0.32 6.99
C ASP A 39 -9.65 0.01 6.99
N ALA A 40 -10.19 -0.27 5.79
CA ALA A 40 -11.60 -0.60 5.58
C ALA A 40 -12.12 -1.83 6.37
N TYR A 41 -11.25 -2.67 6.90
CA TYR A 41 -11.61 -3.89 7.61
C TYR A 41 -11.40 -3.77 9.12
N ARG A 42 -10.27 -3.19 9.54
CA ARG A 42 -9.85 -3.06 10.95
C ARG A 42 -10.40 -1.79 11.56
N GLU A 43 -10.71 -0.77 10.78
CA GLU A 43 -11.32 0.46 11.27
C GLU A 43 -12.78 0.56 10.82
N LYS A 44 -13.46 -0.58 10.61
CA LYS A 44 -14.85 -0.62 10.13
C LYS A 44 -15.81 0.21 11.01
N ILE A 45 -15.48 0.37 12.30
CA ILE A 45 -16.27 1.16 13.26
C ILE A 45 -16.42 2.64 12.85
N VAL A 46 -15.49 3.19 12.06
CA VAL A 46 -15.57 4.58 11.57
C VAL A 46 -16.13 4.67 10.16
N THR A 47 -16.36 3.54 9.48
CA THR A 47 -16.85 3.51 8.10
C THR A 47 -18.37 3.36 8.03
N SER A 48 -18.98 3.87 6.95
CA SER A 48 -20.43 3.75 6.74
C SER A 48 -20.79 3.53 5.27
N GLU A 49 -21.53 2.44 5.02
CA GLU A 49 -22.12 2.08 3.72
C GLU A 49 -23.44 2.80 3.44
N LEU A 50 -23.96 3.53 4.43
CA LEU A 50 -25.30 4.10 4.44
C LEU A 50 -25.47 5.13 3.32
N THR A 51 -26.58 5.04 2.60
CA THR A 51 -27.04 6.05 1.64
C THR A 51 -28.54 6.32 1.81
N TYR A 52 -29.04 7.38 1.21
CA TYR A 52 -30.44 7.79 1.31
C TYR A 52 -31.04 8.05 -0.08
N LEU A 53 -32.33 7.75 -0.23
CA LEU A 53 -33.15 8.13 -1.37
C LEU A 53 -34.23 9.14 -0.97
N GLY A 54 -34.55 10.07 -1.88
CA GLY A 54 -35.47 11.19 -1.67
C GLY A 54 -34.74 12.52 -1.48
N GLY A 55 -35.50 13.63 -1.47
CA GLY A 55 -34.97 14.98 -1.34
C GLY A 55 -34.30 15.25 0.02
N GLU A 56 -33.27 16.09 0.04
CA GLU A 56 -32.44 16.32 1.24
C GLU A 56 -33.03 17.34 2.22
N GLY A 57 -34.05 18.09 1.81
CA GLY A 57 -34.65 19.16 2.60
C GLY A 57 -33.73 20.39 2.73
N ASN A 58 -34.12 21.34 3.57
CA ASN A 58 -33.35 22.57 3.79
C ASN A 58 -32.41 22.42 4.99
N VAL A 59 -31.10 22.42 4.74
CA VAL A 59 -30.06 22.30 5.78
C VAL A 59 -30.04 23.51 6.73
N LEU A 60 -30.38 24.71 6.24
CA LEU A 60 -30.41 25.95 7.04
C LEU A 60 -31.69 26.10 7.87
N LYS A 61 -32.76 25.41 7.46
CA LYS A 61 -34.04 25.39 8.18
C LYS A 61 -34.59 23.96 8.21
N PRO A 62 -34.04 23.09 9.07
CA PRO A 62 -34.49 21.71 9.16
C PRO A 62 -35.98 21.65 9.55
N GLY A 63 -36.75 20.87 8.81
CA GLY A 63 -38.16 20.60 9.06
C GLY A 63 -38.48 19.12 8.90
N PRO A 64 -39.69 18.67 9.25
CA PRO A 64 -40.10 17.26 9.15
C PRO A 64 -39.92 16.67 7.75
N ASP A 65 -40.04 17.50 6.71
CA ASP A 65 -39.86 17.09 5.31
C ASP A 65 -38.45 16.56 5.01
N ALA A 66 -37.42 16.97 5.77
CA ALA A 66 -36.06 16.43 5.64
C ALA A 66 -35.94 14.95 6.05
N LEU A 67 -36.93 14.43 6.81
CA LEU A 67 -37.02 13.03 7.21
C LEU A 67 -37.80 12.17 6.20
N LYS A 68 -38.40 12.77 5.16
CA LYS A 68 -39.17 12.06 4.13
C LYS A 68 -38.22 11.39 3.12
N ARG A 69 -37.42 10.44 3.61
CA ARG A 69 -36.36 9.75 2.86
C ARG A 69 -36.37 8.26 3.17
N VAL A 70 -35.90 7.46 2.22
CA VAL A 70 -35.63 6.04 2.43
C VAL A 70 -34.16 5.87 2.77
N GLN A 71 -33.87 5.42 4.00
CA GLN A 71 -32.53 5.05 4.40
C GLN A 71 -32.19 3.65 3.88
N LEU A 72 -31.08 3.54 3.15
CA LEU A 72 -30.55 2.28 2.65
C LEU A 72 -29.35 1.86 3.50
N LYS A 73 -29.27 0.55 3.79
CA LYS A 73 -28.12 -0.03 4.50
C LYS A 73 -26.83 0.05 3.69
N HIS A 74 -26.94 -0.08 2.37
CA HIS A 74 -25.85 -0.03 1.40
C HIS A 74 -26.37 0.51 0.06
N PRO A 75 -25.49 1.00 -0.83
CA PRO A 75 -25.89 1.60 -2.11
C PRO A 75 -26.23 0.58 -3.19
N VAL A 76 -26.26 -0.71 -2.87
CA VAL A 76 -26.63 -1.78 -3.82
C VAL A 76 -28.00 -2.34 -3.47
N LEU A 77 -28.89 -2.33 -4.46
CA LEU A 77 -30.29 -2.74 -4.34
C LEU A 77 -30.60 -3.95 -5.23
N THR A 78 -31.65 -4.68 -4.88
CA THR A 78 -32.33 -5.62 -5.79
C THR A 78 -33.46 -4.91 -6.53
N GLU A 79 -33.86 -5.46 -7.68
CA GLU A 79 -35.03 -4.96 -8.43
C GLU A 79 -36.29 -4.91 -7.55
N HIS A 80 -36.51 -5.93 -6.70
CA HIS A 80 -37.65 -6.00 -5.79
C HIS A 80 -37.63 -4.86 -4.74
N GLN A 81 -36.46 -4.56 -4.16
CA GLN A 81 -36.34 -3.44 -3.22
C GLN A 81 -36.67 -2.10 -3.90
N LEU A 82 -36.20 -1.90 -5.13
CA LEU A 82 -36.51 -0.68 -5.89
C LEU A 82 -38.01 -0.57 -6.23
N GLN A 83 -38.65 -1.67 -6.64
CA GLN A 83 -40.10 -1.71 -6.89
C GLN A 83 -40.91 -1.42 -5.63
N HIS A 84 -40.47 -1.94 -4.47
CA HIS A 84 -41.12 -1.67 -3.20
C HIS A 84 -41.06 -0.18 -2.83
N ILE A 85 -39.90 0.45 -3.00
CA ILE A 85 -39.71 1.90 -2.78
C ILE A 85 -40.63 2.72 -3.70
N ALA A 86 -40.70 2.35 -4.99
CA ALA A 86 -41.51 3.05 -5.99
C ALA A 86 -43.02 2.97 -5.71
N SER A 87 -43.48 1.88 -5.09
CA SER A 87 -44.90 1.65 -4.83
C SER A 87 -45.39 2.18 -3.48
N HIS A 88 -44.50 2.32 -2.50
CA HIS A 88 -44.91 2.59 -1.11
C HIS A 88 -44.27 3.84 -0.47
N ALA A 89 -43.15 4.35 -1.00
CA ALA A 89 -42.36 5.35 -0.28
C ALA A 89 -42.13 6.66 -1.06
N LEU A 90 -41.66 6.59 -2.30
CA LEU A 90 -41.19 7.76 -3.05
C LEU A 90 -41.72 7.76 -4.48
N LYS A 91 -42.13 8.94 -4.97
CA LYS A 91 -42.55 9.10 -6.37
C LYS A 91 -41.38 8.82 -7.30
N THR A 92 -41.40 7.65 -7.93
CA THR A 92 -40.30 7.12 -8.74
C THR A 92 -40.67 7.09 -10.22
N ALA A 93 -39.77 7.54 -11.09
CA ALA A 93 -39.93 7.45 -12.55
C ALA A 93 -38.74 6.73 -13.20
N TYR A 94 -39.04 5.91 -14.20
CA TYR A 94 -38.06 5.11 -14.94
C TYR A 94 -37.78 5.74 -16.30
N PHE A 95 -36.51 5.86 -16.66
CA PHE A 95 -36.05 6.40 -17.93
C PHE A 95 -35.13 5.41 -18.61
N SER A 96 -35.52 4.97 -19.81
CA SER A 96 -34.67 4.12 -20.64
C SER A 96 -33.41 4.87 -21.07
N THR A 97 -32.30 4.16 -21.03
CA THR A 97 -31.00 4.59 -21.55
C THR A 97 -30.69 3.92 -22.90
N GLY A 98 -31.70 3.38 -23.59
CA GLY A 98 -31.58 2.87 -24.95
C GLY A 98 -31.52 4.00 -26.00
N TYR A 99 -30.74 3.80 -27.07
CA TYR A 99 -30.66 4.72 -28.21
C TYR A 99 -30.27 3.99 -29.51
N THR A 100 -30.62 4.54 -30.66
CA THR A 100 -30.36 3.93 -31.99
C THR A 100 -29.32 4.71 -32.81
N GLU A 101 -29.41 6.04 -32.80
CA GLU A 101 -28.63 6.91 -33.66
C GLU A 101 -27.51 7.61 -32.89
N ASN A 102 -27.66 8.88 -32.53
CA ASN A 102 -26.60 9.70 -31.98
C ASN A 102 -26.63 9.74 -30.45
N LEU A 103 -25.52 9.33 -29.81
CA LEU A 103 -25.40 9.32 -28.35
C LEU A 103 -25.61 10.70 -27.70
N LYS A 104 -25.11 11.78 -28.33
CA LYS A 104 -25.23 13.15 -27.81
C LYS A 104 -26.69 13.61 -27.77
N GLU A 105 -27.42 13.40 -28.86
CA GLU A 105 -28.83 13.77 -28.95
C GLU A 105 -29.68 12.96 -27.98
N ALA A 106 -29.39 11.66 -27.86
CA ALA A 106 -30.09 10.78 -26.93
C ALA A 106 -29.86 11.19 -25.46
N LEU A 107 -28.63 11.56 -25.08
CA LEU A 107 -28.33 12.12 -23.76
C LEU A 107 -29.09 13.43 -23.51
N ASN A 108 -29.12 14.34 -24.49
CA ASN A 108 -29.86 15.60 -24.36
C ASN A 108 -31.37 15.38 -24.17
N ASN A 109 -31.95 14.42 -24.89
CA ASN A 109 -33.37 14.08 -24.77
C ASN A 109 -33.68 13.44 -23.42
N LEU A 110 -32.82 12.52 -22.95
CA LEU A 110 -32.90 11.96 -21.61
C LEU A 110 -32.84 13.07 -20.54
N GLY A 111 -31.91 14.01 -20.68
CA GLY A 111 -31.76 15.16 -19.79
C GLY A 111 -33.03 16.00 -19.69
N LYS A 112 -33.63 16.37 -20.82
CA LYS A 112 -34.89 17.13 -20.87
C LYS A 112 -36.03 16.39 -20.16
N ALA A 113 -36.20 15.10 -20.45
CA ALA A 113 -37.27 14.29 -19.86
C ALA A 113 -37.11 14.15 -18.34
N VAL A 114 -35.87 13.97 -17.86
CA VAL A 114 -35.60 13.87 -16.42
C VAL A 114 -35.85 15.22 -15.73
N ILE A 115 -35.40 16.34 -16.30
CA ILE A 115 -35.64 17.68 -15.73
C ILE A 115 -37.14 17.94 -15.58
N GLU A 116 -37.92 17.68 -16.63
CA GLU A 116 -39.37 17.88 -16.61
C GLU A 116 -40.03 17.03 -15.53
N ALA A 117 -39.65 15.75 -15.42
CA ALA A 117 -40.21 14.85 -14.42
C ALA A 117 -39.87 15.25 -12.98
N VAL A 118 -38.64 15.72 -12.73
CA VAL A 118 -38.22 16.21 -11.41
C VAL A 118 -38.97 17.50 -11.04
N GLN A 119 -39.18 18.40 -12.00
CA GLN A 119 -40.04 19.58 -11.81
C GLN A 119 -41.51 19.20 -11.52
N GLN A 120 -41.97 18.07 -12.04
CA GLN A 120 -43.27 17.48 -11.71
C GLN A 120 -43.27 16.68 -10.39
N GLY A 121 -42.20 16.77 -9.60
CA GLY A 121 -42.11 16.20 -8.24
C GLY A 121 -41.63 14.75 -8.18
N VAL A 122 -40.93 14.23 -9.18
CA VAL A 122 -40.27 12.92 -9.09
C VAL A 122 -39.12 12.95 -8.07
N GLU A 123 -39.24 12.13 -7.03
CA GLU A 123 -38.30 12.02 -5.90
C GLU A 123 -37.18 11.01 -6.15
N VAL A 124 -37.39 10.05 -7.06
CA VAL A 124 -36.38 9.08 -7.50
C VAL A 124 -36.41 8.90 -9.01
N VAL A 125 -35.28 9.18 -9.65
CA VAL A 125 -35.02 8.95 -11.08
C VAL A 125 -34.28 7.62 -11.22
N VAL A 126 -34.89 6.67 -11.91
CA VAL A 126 -34.25 5.39 -12.26
C VAL A 126 -33.79 5.43 -13.72
N LEU A 127 -32.49 5.37 -13.94
CA LEU A 127 -31.91 5.21 -15.28
C LEU A 127 -31.71 3.72 -15.55
N GLU A 128 -32.25 3.19 -16.64
CA GLU A 128 -32.25 1.76 -16.91
C GLU A 128 -31.87 1.37 -18.34
N ASP A 129 -31.05 0.33 -18.49
CA ASP A 129 -30.64 -0.25 -19.79
C ASP A 129 -31.31 -1.62 -20.06
N LYS A 130 -32.26 -2.05 -19.20
CA LYS A 130 -32.94 -3.34 -19.28
C LYS A 130 -33.97 -3.40 -20.42
N SER A 131 -34.55 -2.26 -20.80
CA SER A 131 -35.49 -2.16 -21.92
C SER A 131 -34.83 -2.35 -23.30
N VAL A 132 -33.49 -2.29 -23.38
CA VAL A 132 -32.74 -2.56 -24.61
C VAL A 132 -32.86 -4.05 -24.94
N SER A 133 -33.72 -4.36 -25.90
CA SER A 133 -34.09 -5.74 -26.27
C SER A 133 -34.01 -6.03 -27.77
N GLU A 134 -33.91 -5.00 -28.61
CA GLU A 134 -33.79 -5.12 -30.06
C GLU A 134 -32.34 -5.01 -30.52
N ALA A 135 -31.95 -5.80 -31.54
CA ALA A 135 -30.61 -5.76 -32.11
C ALA A 135 -30.22 -4.41 -32.74
N THR A 136 -31.20 -3.54 -32.99
CA THR A 136 -31.05 -2.19 -33.56
C THR A 136 -30.85 -1.09 -32.52
N GLN A 137 -30.96 -1.41 -31.23
CA GLN A 137 -30.77 -0.47 -30.12
C GLN A 137 -29.47 -0.76 -29.35
N PHE A 138 -28.86 0.30 -28.86
CA PHE A 138 -27.69 0.26 -27.99
C PHE A 138 -28.03 0.87 -26.63
N ALA A 139 -27.43 0.34 -25.56
CA ALA A 139 -27.47 0.99 -24.25
C ALA A 139 -26.44 2.13 -24.20
N MET A 140 -26.81 3.31 -23.69
CA MET A 140 -25.84 4.35 -23.35
C MET A 140 -24.86 3.80 -22.31
N PRO A 141 -23.57 4.21 -22.31
CA PRO A 141 -22.70 3.89 -21.19
C PRO A 141 -23.32 4.42 -19.90
N MET A 142 -23.68 3.53 -18.97
CA MET A 142 -24.46 3.93 -17.79
C MET A 142 -23.75 5.00 -16.95
N LEU A 143 -22.42 4.93 -16.86
CA LEU A 143 -21.61 5.94 -16.18
C LEU A 143 -21.80 7.35 -16.79
N LEU A 144 -21.85 7.43 -18.12
CA LEU A 144 -22.05 8.69 -18.82
C LEU A 144 -23.46 9.23 -18.60
N ALA A 145 -24.48 8.37 -18.66
CA ALA A 145 -25.88 8.75 -18.42
C ALA A 145 -26.07 9.26 -16.98
N VAL A 146 -25.57 8.53 -15.98
CA VAL A 146 -25.63 8.94 -14.56
C VAL A 146 -24.96 10.28 -14.35
N SER A 147 -23.72 10.44 -14.83
CA SER A 147 -22.99 11.69 -14.63
C SER A 147 -23.65 12.84 -15.36
N HIS A 148 -24.11 12.64 -16.61
CA HIS A 148 -24.82 13.66 -17.36
C HIS A 148 -26.06 14.19 -16.61
N ILE A 149 -26.90 13.28 -16.12
CA ILE A 149 -28.10 13.63 -15.36
C ILE A 149 -27.76 14.27 -14.03
N HIS A 150 -26.74 13.77 -13.32
CA HIS A 150 -26.26 14.39 -12.09
C HIS A 150 -25.87 15.85 -12.31
N GLN A 151 -25.06 16.12 -13.33
CA GLN A 151 -24.55 17.46 -13.65
C GLN A 151 -25.64 18.40 -14.19
N LEU A 152 -26.60 17.87 -14.97
CA LEU A 152 -27.75 18.67 -15.41
C LEU A 152 -28.64 19.06 -14.23
N LEU A 153 -28.96 18.13 -13.33
CA LEU A 153 -29.77 18.44 -12.16
C LEU A 153 -29.09 19.44 -11.22
N ILE A 154 -27.75 19.43 -11.13
CA ILE A 154 -27.00 20.47 -10.39
C ILE A 154 -27.20 21.84 -11.06
N ARG A 155 -26.96 21.93 -12.37
CA ARG A 155 -27.07 23.19 -13.13
C ARG A 155 -28.48 23.80 -13.14
N HIS A 156 -29.50 22.99 -12.90
CA HIS A 156 -30.90 23.42 -12.82
C HIS A 156 -31.41 23.57 -11.37
N ASP A 157 -30.56 23.47 -10.35
CA ASP A 157 -30.94 23.54 -8.92
C ASP A 157 -31.97 22.46 -8.50
N LEU A 158 -31.98 21.34 -9.20
CA LEU A 158 -32.90 20.21 -8.99
C LEU A 158 -32.26 19.03 -8.26
N ARG A 159 -30.93 18.96 -8.17
CA ARG A 159 -30.22 17.76 -7.66
C ARG A 159 -30.59 17.41 -6.23
N MET A 160 -30.90 18.39 -5.39
CA MET A 160 -31.28 18.21 -3.99
C MET A 160 -32.71 17.72 -3.79
N GLN A 161 -33.54 17.75 -4.85
CA GLN A 161 -34.96 17.39 -4.82
C GLN A 161 -35.22 15.92 -5.15
N THR A 162 -34.22 15.22 -5.69
CA THR A 162 -34.38 13.86 -6.22
C THR A 162 -33.15 13.01 -5.97
N SER A 163 -33.30 11.69 -6.08
CA SER A 163 -32.20 10.72 -6.05
C SER A 163 -32.06 10.02 -7.39
N ILE A 164 -30.84 9.60 -7.73
CA ILE A 164 -30.55 8.87 -8.98
C ILE A 164 -30.27 7.41 -8.62
N VAL A 165 -30.99 6.48 -9.24
CA VAL A 165 -30.72 5.03 -9.16
C VAL A 165 -30.31 4.53 -10.53
N ALA A 166 -29.14 3.89 -10.62
CA ALA A 166 -28.66 3.27 -11.86
C ALA A 166 -29.04 1.78 -11.88
N MET A 167 -29.95 1.38 -12.76
CA MET A 167 -30.27 -0.03 -13.00
C MET A 167 -29.51 -0.50 -14.24
N SER A 168 -28.38 -1.18 -14.05
CA SER A 168 -27.41 -1.42 -15.13
C SER A 168 -27.07 -2.88 -15.36
N GLY A 169 -27.04 -3.27 -16.64
CA GLY A 169 -26.52 -4.54 -17.11
C GLY A 169 -24.99 -4.59 -17.23
N GLU A 170 -24.32 -3.43 -17.30
CA GLU A 170 -22.86 -3.34 -17.47
C GLU A 170 -22.08 -3.49 -16.15
N MET A 171 -22.69 -3.13 -15.01
CA MET A 171 -22.05 -3.20 -13.70
C MET A 171 -21.78 -4.66 -13.30
N ARG A 172 -20.50 -4.99 -13.06
CA ARG A 172 -20.06 -6.30 -12.57
C ARG A 172 -18.82 -6.26 -11.67
N GLU A 173 -18.19 -5.09 -11.53
CA GLU A 173 -16.97 -4.89 -10.74
C GLU A 173 -17.20 -3.84 -9.66
N VAL A 174 -16.44 -3.93 -8.56
CA VAL A 174 -16.42 -2.93 -7.49
C VAL A 174 -16.09 -1.54 -8.04
N HIS A 175 -15.17 -1.46 -9.02
CA HIS A 175 -14.83 -0.19 -9.65
C HIS A 175 -16.01 0.47 -10.38
N HIS A 176 -16.89 -0.32 -11.00
CA HIS A 176 -18.08 0.21 -11.68
C HIS A 176 -19.04 0.85 -10.68
N LEU A 177 -19.27 0.20 -9.53
CA LEU A 177 -20.06 0.79 -8.44
C LEU A 177 -19.42 2.08 -7.93
N ALA A 178 -18.11 2.07 -7.71
CA ALA A 178 -17.38 3.24 -7.24
C ALA A 178 -17.50 4.42 -8.22
N CYS A 179 -17.40 4.19 -9.53
CA CYS A 179 -17.61 5.24 -10.52
C CYS A 179 -19.06 5.74 -10.50
N LEU A 180 -20.05 4.84 -10.54
CA LEU A 180 -21.47 5.25 -10.56
C LEU A 180 -21.83 6.10 -9.33
N VAL A 181 -21.40 5.70 -8.13
CA VAL A 181 -21.63 6.48 -6.90
C VAL A 181 -20.83 7.79 -6.91
N GLY A 182 -19.55 7.72 -7.27
CA GLY A 182 -18.66 8.90 -7.30
C GLY A 182 -19.09 9.97 -8.30
N TYR A 183 -19.86 9.59 -9.33
CA TYR A 183 -20.42 10.48 -10.34
C TYR A 183 -21.93 10.74 -10.18
N GLY A 184 -22.52 10.36 -9.03
CA GLY A 184 -23.79 10.93 -8.59
C GLY A 184 -24.97 9.95 -8.42
N ALA A 185 -24.80 8.64 -8.64
CA ALA A 185 -25.83 7.67 -8.28
C ALA A 185 -25.94 7.52 -6.75
N ASN A 186 -27.16 7.66 -6.21
CA ASN A 186 -27.44 7.38 -4.80
C ASN A 186 -27.44 5.87 -4.51
N ALA A 187 -27.90 5.07 -5.46
CA ALA A 187 -27.90 3.61 -5.38
C ALA A 187 -27.80 2.97 -6.78
N VAL A 188 -27.45 1.69 -6.83
CA VAL A 188 -27.26 0.91 -8.06
C VAL A 188 -27.96 -0.44 -7.95
N VAL A 189 -28.65 -0.85 -9.01
CA VAL A 189 -29.22 -2.19 -9.19
C VAL A 189 -28.43 -2.90 -10.31
N PRO A 190 -27.43 -3.75 -9.97
CA PRO A 190 -26.66 -4.50 -10.95
C PRO A 190 -27.43 -5.73 -11.46
N TYR A 191 -28.57 -5.52 -12.11
CA TYR A 191 -29.55 -6.58 -12.35
C TYR A 191 -28.97 -7.75 -13.15
N LEU A 192 -28.11 -7.51 -14.14
CA LEU A 192 -27.56 -8.59 -14.97
C LEU A 192 -26.54 -9.43 -14.20
N ALA A 193 -25.72 -8.80 -13.34
CA ALA A 193 -24.81 -9.53 -12.46
C ALA A 193 -25.58 -10.36 -11.42
N GLN A 194 -26.64 -9.80 -10.84
CA GLN A 194 -27.52 -10.53 -9.92
C GLN A 194 -28.21 -11.71 -10.60
N LYS A 195 -28.74 -11.53 -11.82
CA LYS A 195 -29.32 -12.62 -12.63
C LYS A 195 -28.29 -13.67 -13.01
N THR A 196 -27.05 -13.27 -13.31
CA THR A 196 -25.96 -14.22 -13.60
C THR A 196 -25.66 -15.08 -12.38
N VAL A 197 -25.58 -14.50 -11.18
CA VAL A 197 -25.39 -15.28 -9.95
C VAL A 197 -26.58 -16.20 -9.70
N ALA A 198 -27.80 -15.73 -9.89
CA ALA A 198 -29.01 -16.54 -9.77
C ALA A 198 -28.97 -17.76 -10.71
N ASP A 199 -28.69 -17.55 -12.00
CA ASP A 199 -28.56 -18.62 -12.99
C ASP A 199 -27.46 -19.61 -12.63
N LEU A 200 -26.28 -19.14 -12.19
CA LEU A 200 -25.19 -20.02 -11.74
C LEU A 200 -25.58 -20.86 -10.52
N THR A 201 -26.40 -20.33 -9.61
CA THR A 201 -26.93 -21.06 -8.46
C THR A 201 -27.99 -22.08 -8.88
N GLU A 202 -28.96 -21.69 -9.72
CA GLU A 202 -30.00 -22.59 -10.26
C GLU A 202 -29.39 -23.76 -11.03
N ASN A 203 -28.33 -23.49 -11.79
CA ASN A 203 -27.55 -24.48 -12.54
C ASN A 203 -26.50 -25.23 -11.67
N LYS A 204 -26.51 -25.06 -10.34
CA LYS A 204 -25.64 -25.74 -9.37
C LYS A 204 -24.13 -25.57 -9.63
N ARG A 205 -23.72 -24.48 -10.28
CA ARG A 205 -22.31 -24.09 -10.44
C ARG A 205 -21.76 -23.40 -9.19
N ILE A 206 -22.66 -22.88 -8.34
CA ILE A 206 -22.37 -22.30 -7.03
C ILE A 206 -23.30 -23.00 -6.02
N GLN A 207 -22.79 -23.25 -4.81
CA GLN A 207 -23.57 -23.87 -3.73
C GLN A 207 -24.48 -22.83 -3.04
N GLY A 208 -25.51 -23.28 -2.32
CA GLY A 208 -26.46 -22.42 -1.60
C GLY A 208 -27.72 -22.08 -2.41
N ASP A 209 -28.52 -21.14 -1.90
CA ASP A 209 -29.74 -20.65 -2.55
C ASP A 209 -29.55 -19.28 -3.23
N VAL A 210 -30.43 -18.96 -4.18
CA VAL A 210 -30.35 -17.75 -5.00
C VAL A 210 -30.38 -16.48 -4.14
N ALA A 211 -31.25 -16.42 -3.13
CA ALA A 211 -31.42 -15.21 -2.31
C ALA A 211 -30.17 -14.92 -1.50
N SER A 212 -29.59 -15.95 -0.86
CA SER A 212 -28.34 -15.84 -0.10
C SER A 212 -27.17 -15.42 -0.97
N ASN A 213 -27.02 -16.03 -2.15
CA ASN A 213 -25.90 -15.72 -3.06
C ASN A 213 -26.00 -14.31 -3.66
N VAL A 214 -27.21 -13.85 -4.01
CA VAL A 214 -27.43 -12.47 -4.47
C VAL A 214 -27.21 -11.45 -3.34
N ALA A 215 -27.67 -11.76 -2.12
CA ALA A 215 -27.40 -10.90 -0.96
C ALA A 215 -25.89 -10.80 -0.68
N GLN A 216 -25.16 -11.91 -0.76
CA GLN A 216 -23.71 -11.93 -0.60
C GLN A 216 -23.00 -11.11 -1.68
N LEU A 217 -23.44 -11.18 -2.94
CA LEU A 217 -22.91 -10.34 -4.02
C LEU A 217 -23.08 -8.84 -3.69
N ASN A 218 -24.24 -8.43 -3.22
CA ASN A 218 -24.51 -7.04 -2.85
C ASN A 218 -23.64 -6.56 -1.68
N THR A 219 -23.41 -7.42 -0.67
CA THR A 219 -22.48 -7.14 0.43
C THR A 219 -21.05 -6.99 -0.10
N ILE A 220 -20.59 -7.90 -0.97
CA ILE A 220 -19.24 -7.85 -1.56
C ILE A 220 -19.01 -6.54 -2.33
N PHE A 221 -20.01 -6.07 -3.08
CA PHE A 221 -19.91 -4.80 -3.78
C PHE A 221 -19.82 -3.61 -2.81
N SER A 222 -20.62 -3.60 -1.76
CA SER A 222 -20.65 -2.53 -0.76
C SER A 222 -19.35 -2.47 0.05
N GLU A 223 -18.86 -3.60 0.54
CA GLU A 223 -17.55 -3.69 1.22
C GLU A 223 -16.39 -3.32 0.28
N GLY A 224 -16.50 -3.70 -0.99
CA GLY A 224 -15.57 -3.28 -2.03
C GLY A 224 -15.56 -1.75 -2.23
N LEU A 225 -16.71 -1.10 -2.19
CA LEU A 225 -16.81 0.35 -2.29
C LEU A 225 -16.12 1.04 -1.12
N ILE A 226 -16.38 0.58 0.12
CA ILE A 226 -15.70 1.11 1.32
C ILE A 226 -14.19 0.99 1.16
N LYS A 227 -13.71 -0.12 0.62
CA LYS A 227 -12.29 -0.29 0.33
C LYS A 227 -11.75 0.74 -0.67
N VAL A 228 -12.47 1.04 -1.75
CA VAL A 228 -12.05 2.06 -2.73
C VAL A 228 -12.00 3.44 -2.08
N MET A 229 -13.02 3.80 -1.30
CA MET A 229 -13.08 5.07 -0.57
C MET A 229 -11.93 5.23 0.44
N ALA A 230 -11.65 4.16 1.18
CA ALA A 230 -10.63 4.13 2.21
C ALA A 230 -9.22 4.37 1.65
N LYS A 231 -8.97 4.11 0.36
CA LYS A 231 -7.71 4.48 -0.32
C LYS A 231 -7.42 5.98 -0.26
N MET A 232 -8.46 6.83 -0.20
CA MET A 232 -8.34 8.28 -0.05
C MET A 232 -8.53 8.75 1.40
N GLY A 233 -8.79 7.83 2.33
CA GLY A 233 -9.14 8.17 3.72
C GLY A 233 -10.58 8.67 3.89
N ILE A 234 -11.48 8.32 2.98
CA ILE A 234 -12.90 8.69 3.08
C ILE A 234 -13.67 7.59 3.82
N SER A 235 -14.41 7.98 4.86
CA SER A 235 -15.08 7.03 5.76
C SER A 235 -16.53 6.68 5.36
N THR A 236 -17.27 7.56 4.68
CA THR A 236 -18.72 7.38 4.45
C THR A 236 -19.10 7.46 2.98
N VAL A 237 -20.02 6.59 2.54
CA VAL A 237 -20.52 6.59 1.16
C VAL A 237 -21.15 7.94 0.81
N GLN A 238 -21.78 8.60 1.79
CA GLN A 238 -22.38 9.92 1.62
C GLN A 238 -21.35 11.00 1.25
N SER A 239 -20.14 10.97 1.83
CA SER A 239 -19.07 11.90 1.46
C SER A 239 -18.40 11.54 0.14
N TYR A 240 -18.45 10.28 -0.27
CA TYR A 240 -17.90 9.82 -1.54
C TYR A 240 -18.84 10.08 -2.74
N HIS A 241 -20.15 10.10 -2.48
CA HIS A 241 -21.19 10.36 -3.48
C HIS A 241 -20.99 11.71 -4.16
N GLY A 242 -20.85 11.70 -5.48
CA GLY A 242 -20.60 12.92 -6.27
C GLY A 242 -19.21 13.56 -6.10
N ALA A 243 -18.31 12.96 -5.31
CA ALA A 243 -16.99 13.53 -5.02
C ALA A 243 -15.97 13.40 -6.15
N GLN A 244 -16.25 12.55 -7.16
CA GLN A 244 -15.40 12.34 -8.35
C GLN A 244 -13.93 12.02 -8.00
N ILE A 245 -13.70 11.03 -7.12
CA ILE A 245 -12.36 10.59 -6.65
C ILE A 245 -11.66 9.72 -7.71
N PHE A 246 -11.58 10.25 -8.92
CA PHE A 246 -11.06 9.59 -10.10
C PHE A 246 -10.25 10.56 -10.95
N GLU A 247 -9.41 9.98 -11.80
CA GLU A 247 -8.75 10.68 -12.89
C GLU A 247 -9.03 9.97 -14.21
N ALA A 248 -9.36 10.74 -15.23
CA ALA A 248 -9.58 10.22 -16.56
C ALA A 248 -8.26 10.16 -17.33
N VAL A 249 -8.02 9.05 -18.04
CA VAL A 249 -6.86 8.89 -18.92
C VAL A 249 -7.37 8.69 -20.34
N GLY A 250 -7.27 9.75 -21.15
CA GLY A 250 -7.58 9.71 -22.57
C GLY A 250 -9.01 10.08 -22.94
N LEU A 251 -9.71 10.85 -22.10
CA LEU A 251 -11.01 11.46 -22.43
C LEU A 251 -10.82 12.94 -22.82
N GLY A 252 -11.52 13.37 -23.87
CA GLY A 252 -11.48 14.75 -24.37
C GLY A 252 -11.92 15.77 -23.33
N ASP A 253 -11.32 16.96 -23.37
CA ASP A 253 -11.63 18.05 -22.44
C ASP A 253 -13.09 18.48 -22.56
N ASP A 254 -13.65 18.42 -23.78
CA ASP A 254 -15.07 18.67 -24.05
C ASP A 254 -15.97 17.63 -23.37
N VAL A 255 -15.58 16.36 -23.39
CA VAL A 255 -16.30 15.28 -22.70
C VAL A 255 -16.25 15.50 -21.19
N ILE A 256 -15.07 15.83 -20.65
CA ILE A 256 -14.90 16.12 -19.22
C ILE A 256 -15.74 17.32 -18.80
N GLU A 257 -15.65 18.45 -19.50
CA GLU A 257 -16.36 19.69 -19.15
C GLU A 257 -17.88 19.50 -19.13
N HIS A 258 -18.43 18.77 -20.12
CA HIS A 258 -19.89 18.62 -20.25
C HIS A 258 -20.47 17.53 -19.37
N TYR A 259 -19.72 16.43 -19.14
CA TYR A 259 -20.25 15.22 -18.54
C TYR A 259 -19.59 14.84 -17.21
N PHE A 260 -18.35 15.24 -16.95
CA PHE A 260 -17.58 14.89 -15.73
C PHE A 260 -16.81 16.10 -15.15
N PRO A 261 -17.43 17.28 -15.02
CA PRO A 261 -16.74 18.54 -14.74
C PRO A 261 -15.93 18.46 -13.44
N GLY A 262 -14.67 18.87 -13.50
CA GLY A 262 -13.73 18.81 -12.37
C GLY A 262 -12.91 17.52 -12.28
N THR A 263 -13.21 16.50 -13.08
CA THR A 263 -12.33 15.32 -13.19
C THR A 263 -11.05 15.67 -13.95
N PRO A 264 -9.84 15.42 -13.41
CA PRO A 264 -8.61 15.64 -14.17
C PRO A 264 -8.52 14.74 -15.42
N SER A 265 -8.10 15.30 -16.55
CA SER A 265 -7.76 14.55 -17.78
C SER A 265 -6.55 15.19 -18.47
N LYS A 266 -5.34 14.88 -17.98
CA LYS A 266 -4.13 15.66 -18.31
C LYS A 266 -3.71 15.64 -19.77
N LEU A 267 -4.09 14.61 -20.51
CA LEU A 267 -3.74 14.44 -21.91
C LEU A 267 -4.88 14.82 -22.85
N SER A 268 -6.03 15.27 -22.34
CA SER A 268 -7.27 15.24 -23.13
C SER A 268 -7.48 13.86 -23.78
N GLY A 269 -8.23 13.76 -24.86
CA GLY A 269 -8.35 12.52 -25.62
C GLY A 269 -9.66 12.39 -26.39
N ILE A 270 -10.26 11.21 -26.31
CA ILE A 270 -11.33 10.82 -27.23
C ILE A 270 -12.59 11.66 -27.05
N SER A 271 -13.17 12.06 -28.17
CA SER A 271 -14.45 12.78 -28.22
C SER A 271 -15.65 11.88 -27.88
N LEU A 272 -16.80 12.51 -27.62
CA LEU A 272 -18.07 11.79 -27.45
C LEU A 272 -18.45 10.94 -28.68
N ALA A 273 -18.09 11.39 -29.89
CA ALA A 273 -18.36 10.65 -31.11
C ALA A 273 -17.51 9.36 -31.19
N THR A 274 -16.24 9.43 -30.78
CA THR A 274 -15.37 8.26 -30.69
C THR A 274 -15.87 7.28 -29.61
N LEU A 275 -16.35 7.78 -28.47
CA LEU A 275 -16.99 6.97 -27.43
C LEU A 275 -18.27 6.26 -27.92
N ASP A 276 -19.10 6.93 -28.72
CA ASP A 276 -20.30 6.36 -29.32
C ASP A 276 -19.95 5.17 -30.24
N VAL A 277 -18.96 5.35 -31.12
CA VAL A 277 -18.46 4.27 -32.00
C VAL A 277 -17.93 3.08 -31.19
N GLU A 278 -17.15 3.35 -30.15
CA GLU A 278 -16.58 2.31 -29.29
C GLU A 278 -17.69 1.54 -28.54
N ASN A 279 -18.65 2.24 -27.97
CA ASN A 279 -19.76 1.65 -27.24
C ASN A 279 -20.65 0.77 -28.14
N LYS A 280 -20.94 1.21 -29.37
CA LYS A 280 -21.68 0.41 -30.36
C LYS A 280 -20.93 -0.85 -30.75
N ARG A 281 -19.62 -0.75 -31.00
CA ARG A 281 -18.77 -1.93 -31.30
C ARG A 281 -18.79 -2.95 -30.17
N ARG A 282 -18.68 -2.51 -28.92
CA ARG A 282 -18.73 -3.39 -27.74
C ARG A 282 -20.04 -4.17 -27.62
N GLN A 283 -21.15 -3.59 -28.07
CA GLN A 283 -22.49 -4.16 -27.99
C GLN A 283 -22.91 -4.94 -29.23
N THR A 284 -22.11 -4.87 -30.31
CA THR A 284 -22.37 -5.63 -31.53
C THR A 284 -21.98 -7.09 -31.29
N ILE A 285 -22.95 -8.01 -31.42
CA ILE A 285 -22.74 -9.44 -31.17
C ILE A 285 -22.14 -10.09 -32.41
N ASP A 286 -20.85 -10.37 -32.37
CA ASP A 286 -20.16 -11.11 -33.45
C ASP A 286 -20.21 -12.64 -33.26
N GLN A 287 -20.49 -13.11 -32.04
CA GLN A 287 -20.41 -14.53 -31.65
C GLN A 287 -21.55 -14.89 -30.68
N PRO A 288 -22.13 -16.10 -30.77
CA PRO A 288 -23.25 -16.51 -29.88
C PRO A 288 -22.82 -16.89 -28.46
N TYR A 289 -21.53 -16.73 -28.11
CA TYR A 289 -20.97 -17.08 -26.79
C TYR A 289 -19.99 -16.00 -26.30
N LEU A 290 -19.81 -15.95 -24.98
CA LEU A 290 -18.84 -15.06 -24.34
C LEU A 290 -17.41 -15.55 -24.60
N GLN A 291 -16.53 -14.64 -24.99
CA GLN A 291 -15.10 -14.93 -25.13
C GLN A 291 -14.47 -15.24 -23.76
N PRO A 292 -13.45 -16.12 -23.68
CA PRO A 292 -12.80 -16.49 -22.42
C PRO A 292 -12.14 -15.33 -21.65
N GLY A 293 -11.96 -14.16 -22.28
CA GLY A 293 -11.35 -12.95 -21.72
C GLY A 293 -9.84 -13.03 -21.57
N SER A 294 -9.14 -11.89 -21.79
CA SER A 294 -7.67 -11.79 -21.69
C SER A 294 -7.19 -10.73 -20.71
N THR A 295 -8.07 -10.00 -20.02
CA THR A 295 -7.70 -8.83 -19.20
C THR A 295 -6.60 -9.11 -18.16
N PHE A 296 -6.67 -10.24 -17.46
CA PHE A 296 -5.74 -10.58 -16.37
C PHE A 296 -4.72 -11.66 -16.74
N GLN A 297 -4.81 -12.25 -17.92
CA GLN A 297 -3.93 -13.33 -18.34
C GLN A 297 -3.89 -13.36 -19.86
N TRP A 298 -2.67 -13.43 -20.40
CA TRP A 298 -2.46 -13.55 -21.83
C TRP A 298 -3.16 -14.80 -22.38
N ARG A 299 -3.83 -14.63 -23.51
CA ARG A 299 -4.37 -15.70 -24.35
C ARG A 299 -4.00 -15.44 -25.81
N GLN A 300 -3.85 -16.49 -26.60
CA GLN A 300 -3.45 -16.38 -28.01
C GLN A 300 -4.44 -15.55 -28.85
N GLN A 301 -5.75 -15.68 -28.60
CA GLN A 301 -6.82 -14.92 -29.25
C GLN A 301 -7.25 -13.70 -28.43
N GLY A 302 -6.47 -13.34 -27.41
CA GLY A 302 -6.75 -12.24 -26.49
C GLY A 302 -6.20 -10.90 -26.96
N GLN A 303 -6.30 -9.90 -26.08
CA GLN A 303 -5.63 -8.63 -26.27
C GLN A 303 -4.11 -8.77 -26.11
N TYR A 304 -3.37 -7.76 -26.57
CA TYR A 304 -1.93 -7.73 -26.40
C TYR A 304 -1.54 -7.68 -24.91
N HIS A 305 -0.46 -8.38 -24.55
CA HIS A 305 0.23 -8.22 -23.28
C HIS A 305 1.72 -8.02 -23.53
N THR A 306 2.30 -7.09 -22.78
CA THR A 306 3.73 -6.77 -22.83
C THR A 306 4.58 -8.02 -22.56
N PHE A 307 4.20 -8.82 -21.56
CA PHE A 307 4.78 -10.15 -21.38
C PHE A 307 3.89 -11.21 -22.03
N ASN A 308 4.38 -11.78 -23.11
CA ASN A 308 3.78 -12.86 -23.86
C ASN A 308 4.84 -13.95 -24.11
N PRO A 309 4.46 -15.15 -24.62
CA PRO A 309 5.41 -16.24 -24.79
C PRO A 309 6.66 -15.88 -25.60
N MET A 310 6.51 -15.04 -26.65
CA MET A 310 7.63 -14.61 -27.50
C MET A 310 8.58 -13.68 -26.72
N THR A 311 8.06 -12.63 -26.08
CA THR A 311 8.90 -11.69 -25.33
C THR A 311 9.60 -12.35 -24.15
N ILE A 312 8.93 -13.28 -23.46
CA ILE A 312 9.52 -14.09 -22.38
C ILE A 312 10.67 -14.96 -22.90
N GLN A 313 10.44 -15.70 -23.99
CA GLN A 313 11.44 -16.61 -24.54
C GLN A 313 12.70 -15.88 -25.03
N LEU A 314 12.52 -14.79 -25.78
CA LEU A 314 13.64 -14.00 -26.31
C LEU A 314 14.49 -13.42 -25.17
N LEU A 315 13.85 -12.80 -24.18
CA LEU A 315 14.56 -12.20 -23.04
C LEU A 315 15.33 -13.25 -22.22
N GLN A 316 14.69 -14.39 -21.92
CA GLN A 316 15.34 -15.46 -21.16
C GLN A 316 16.56 -16.04 -21.88
N HIS A 317 16.43 -16.34 -23.17
CA HIS A 317 17.54 -16.90 -23.94
C HIS A 317 18.65 -15.88 -24.16
N ALA A 318 18.33 -14.60 -24.41
CA ALA A 318 19.35 -13.57 -24.55
C ALA A 318 20.23 -13.47 -23.31
N CYS A 319 19.62 -13.47 -22.11
CA CYS A 319 20.35 -13.31 -20.86
C CYS A 319 21.07 -14.58 -20.40
N ARG A 320 20.51 -15.77 -20.68
CA ARG A 320 21.16 -17.06 -20.37
C ARG A 320 22.36 -17.33 -21.26
N ASP A 321 22.26 -17.02 -22.55
CA ASP A 321 23.32 -17.28 -23.53
C ASP A 321 24.33 -16.13 -23.65
N ASN A 322 24.12 -15.03 -22.92
CA ASN A 322 24.85 -13.76 -23.04
C ASN A 322 24.88 -13.24 -24.50
N ASP A 323 23.71 -13.21 -25.14
CA ASP A 323 23.53 -12.87 -26.56
C ASP A 323 22.82 -11.53 -26.73
N TYR A 324 23.60 -10.48 -26.99
CA TYR A 324 23.10 -9.12 -27.18
C TYR A 324 22.27 -8.96 -28.47
N GLU A 325 22.57 -9.70 -29.54
CA GLU A 325 21.78 -9.63 -30.78
C GLU A 325 20.37 -10.19 -30.55
N LYS A 326 20.26 -11.27 -29.78
CA LYS A 326 18.96 -11.81 -29.35
C LYS A 326 18.23 -10.85 -28.39
N PHE A 327 18.96 -10.11 -27.55
CA PHE A 327 18.36 -9.02 -26.77
C PHE A 327 17.79 -7.92 -27.66
N LYS A 328 18.49 -7.52 -28.73
CA LYS A 328 17.95 -6.56 -29.71
C LYS A 328 16.69 -7.08 -30.40
N GLN A 329 16.60 -8.37 -30.70
CA GLN A 329 15.35 -8.99 -31.19
C GLN A 329 14.22 -8.88 -30.16
N PHE A 330 14.51 -9.12 -28.88
CA PHE A 330 13.55 -8.89 -27.79
C PHE A 330 13.09 -7.43 -27.73
N SER A 331 14.04 -6.48 -27.75
CA SER A 331 13.75 -5.05 -27.70
C SER A 331 12.89 -4.60 -28.88
N GLU A 332 13.20 -5.10 -30.09
CA GLU A 332 12.40 -4.82 -31.28
C GLU A 332 10.95 -5.29 -31.12
N VAL A 333 10.73 -6.53 -30.68
CA VAL A 333 9.38 -7.08 -30.46
C VAL A 333 8.66 -6.31 -29.35
N ALA A 334 9.34 -5.98 -28.26
CA ALA A 334 8.76 -5.24 -27.13
C ALA A 334 8.35 -3.80 -27.51
N ASN A 335 9.13 -3.14 -28.38
CA ASN A 335 8.95 -1.73 -28.74
C ASN A 335 8.09 -1.50 -30.00
N HIS A 336 8.03 -2.45 -30.94
CA HIS A 336 7.50 -2.19 -32.29
C HIS A 336 6.14 -2.81 -32.63
N HIS A 337 5.64 -3.79 -31.87
CA HIS A 337 4.40 -4.49 -32.22
C HIS A 337 3.10 -3.66 -32.06
N THR A 338 2.91 -2.96 -30.93
CA THR A 338 1.69 -2.20 -30.64
C THR A 338 1.99 -1.01 -29.72
N ALA A 339 1.25 0.09 -29.86
CA ALA A 339 1.32 1.19 -28.89
C ALA A 339 0.52 0.78 -27.64
N SER A 340 1.22 0.37 -26.58
CA SER A 340 0.59 -0.16 -25.36
C SER A 340 0.74 0.79 -24.16
N HIS A 341 1.81 1.58 -24.15
CA HIS A 341 2.14 2.56 -23.13
C HIS A 341 2.23 3.98 -23.74
N LEU A 342 2.21 5.01 -22.90
CA LEU A 342 2.30 6.39 -23.38
C LEU A 342 3.66 6.70 -24.03
N ARG A 343 4.75 6.10 -23.54
CA ARG A 343 6.08 6.24 -24.14
C ARG A 343 6.17 5.74 -25.59
N ASP A 344 5.32 4.80 -25.99
CA ASP A 344 5.26 4.28 -27.37
C ASP A 344 4.75 5.32 -28.37
N LEU A 345 4.17 6.42 -27.87
CA LEU A 345 3.65 7.53 -28.66
C LEU A 345 4.70 8.60 -29.00
N PHE A 346 5.95 8.41 -28.59
CA PHE A 346 7.05 9.32 -28.85
C PHE A 346 8.16 8.67 -29.66
N ASP A 347 8.80 9.43 -30.52
CA ASP A 347 10.08 9.10 -31.14
C ASP A 347 11.11 10.15 -30.75
N PHE A 348 12.39 9.75 -30.74
CA PHE A 348 13.48 10.70 -30.62
C PHE A 348 13.71 11.42 -31.95
N LYS A 349 13.96 12.73 -31.88
CA LYS A 349 14.34 13.54 -33.05
C LYS A 349 15.73 13.14 -33.52
N THR A 350 15.94 13.13 -34.83
CA THR A 350 17.27 12.91 -35.42
C THR A 350 18.24 14.00 -34.95
N GLN A 351 19.40 13.59 -34.44
CA GLN A 351 20.49 14.46 -34.02
C GLN A 351 21.78 14.16 -34.79
N SER A 352 22.82 14.94 -34.54
CA SER A 352 24.17 14.61 -35.00
C SER A 352 24.78 13.55 -34.08
N SER A 353 24.90 12.32 -34.58
CA SER A 353 25.43 11.23 -33.79
C SER A 353 26.92 11.40 -33.46
N ILE A 354 27.35 10.79 -32.36
CA ILE A 354 28.74 10.68 -31.96
C ILE A 354 29.18 9.22 -31.95
N HIS A 355 30.49 8.99 -31.99
CA HIS A 355 31.03 7.64 -31.81
C HIS A 355 30.70 7.12 -30.40
N ILE A 356 30.27 5.87 -30.28
CA ILE A 356 29.83 5.27 -29.00
C ILE A 356 30.92 5.29 -27.92
N ASP A 357 32.20 5.24 -28.30
CA ASP A 357 33.33 5.36 -27.35
C ASP A 357 33.40 6.70 -26.62
N LYS A 358 32.69 7.73 -27.10
CA LYS A 358 32.56 9.03 -26.43
C LYS A 358 31.45 9.05 -25.38
N VAL A 359 30.60 8.03 -25.35
CA VAL A 359 29.52 7.85 -24.38
C VAL A 359 30.06 7.13 -23.15
N GLU A 360 29.61 7.54 -21.96
CA GLU A 360 29.95 6.89 -20.69
C GLU A 360 29.77 5.38 -20.75
N SER A 361 30.57 4.64 -19.97
CA SER A 361 30.64 3.18 -20.11
C SER A 361 29.42 2.48 -19.53
N VAL A 362 29.25 1.21 -19.90
CA VAL A 362 28.18 0.35 -19.35
C VAL A 362 28.28 0.28 -17.81
N GLU A 363 29.50 0.18 -17.27
CA GLU A 363 29.77 0.10 -15.84
C GLU A 363 29.40 1.39 -15.09
N ALA A 364 29.41 2.55 -15.76
CA ALA A 364 28.93 3.80 -15.19
C ALA A 364 27.40 3.83 -15.15
N ILE A 365 26.75 3.41 -16.25
CA ILE A 365 25.28 3.45 -16.39
C ILE A 365 24.59 2.49 -15.43
N VAL A 366 25.07 1.25 -15.28
CA VAL A 366 24.42 0.25 -14.42
C VAL A 366 24.35 0.63 -12.95
N LYS A 367 25.16 1.59 -12.49
CA LYS A 367 25.07 2.15 -11.12
C LYS A 367 23.78 2.93 -10.88
N ARG A 368 23.11 3.36 -11.95
CA ARG A 368 21.78 3.99 -11.93
C ARG A 368 20.64 2.97 -11.88
N PHE A 369 20.95 1.69 -12.09
CA PHE A 369 19.95 0.63 -12.15
C PHE A 369 19.73 0.01 -10.79
N LYS A 370 18.46 -0.28 -10.51
CA LYS A 370 18.02 -0.91 -9.28
C LYS A 370 17.11 -2.10 -9.57
N THR A 371 17.22 -3.18 -8.81
CA THR A 371 16.13 -4.17 -8.79
C THR A 371 15.04 -3.71 -7.84
N GLY A 372 13.79 -3.75 -8.29
CA GLY A 372 12.63 -3.23 -7.55
C GLY A 372 12.39 -3.94 -6.23
N ALA A 373 11.68 -3.26 -5.33
CA ALA A 373 11.36 -3.72 -3.98
C ALA A 373 10.40 -4.92 -4.00
N MET A 374 10.95 -6.14 -3.86
CA MET A 374 10.20 -7.39 -3.83
C MET A 374 10.51 -8.12 -2.54
N SER A 375 9.50 -8.40 -1.72
CA SER A 375 9.72 -8.91 -0.36
C SER A 375 10.15 -10.37 -0.33
N TYR A 376 11.09 -10.68 0.56
CA TYR A 376 11.30 -12.05 1.02
C TYR A 376 10.00 -12.57 1.64
N GLY A 377 9.54 -13.73 1.18
CA GLY A 377 8.19 -14.25 1.42
C GLY A 377 7.31 -14.15 0.17
N SER A 378 7.27 -13.00 -0.51
CA SER A 378 6.62 -12.91 -1.83
C SER A 378 7.42 -13.70 -2.87
N ILE A 379 8.73 -13.49 -2.90
CA ILE A 379 9.69 -14.29 -3.67
C ILE A 379 10.51 -15.19 -2.74
N SER A 380 11.04 -16.26 -3.30
CA SER A 380 11.90 -17.24 -2.64
C SER A 380 13.22 -16.62 -2.19
N GLN A 381 13.91 -17.28 -1.26
CA GLN A 381 15.22 -16.86 -0.80
C GLN A 381 16.21 -16.82 -1.96
N GLU A 382 16.17 -17.85 -2.80
CA GLU A 382 17.04 -18.05 -3.95
C GLU A 382 16.90 -16.89 -4.94
N ALA A 383 15.67 -16.54 -5.32
CA ALA A 383 15.43 -15.42 -6.23
C ALA A 383 15.85 -14.07 -5.60
N HIS A 384 15.58 -13.87 -4.31
CA HIS A 384 15.89 -12.62 -3.62
C HIS A 384 17.40 -12.40 -3.48
N GLN A 385 18.14 -13.41 -3.04
CA GLN A 385 19.60 -13.39 -2.90
C GLN A 385 20.29 -13.26 -4.26
N THR A 386 19.80 -13.96 -5.29
CA THR A 386 20.37 -13.88 -6.65
C THR A 386 20.30 -12.46 -7.23
N LEU A 387 19.19 -11.74 -7.00
CA LEU A 387 19.07 -10.34 -7.41
C LEU A 387 20.05 -9.44 -6.65
N ALA A 388 20.21 -9.66 -5.35
CA ALA A 388 21.14 -8.87 -4.54
C ALA A 388 22.59 -9.07 -4.98
N GLU A 389 22.99 -10.33 -5.15
CA GLU A 389 24.31 -10.70 -5.64
C GLU A 389 24.61 -10.05 -7.00
N ALA A 390 23.69 -10.17 -7.97
CA ALA A 390 23.86 -9.58 -9.29
C ALA A 390 24.07 -8.06 -9.23
N MET A 391 23.25 -7.34 -8.46
CA MET A 391 23.35 -5.89 -8.36
C MET A 391 24.60 -5.44 -7.59
N ASN A 392 25.02 -6.20 -6.58
CA ASN A 392 26.24 -5.91 -5.83
C ASN A 392 27.49 -6.08 -6.71
N ARG A 393 27.53 -7.10 -7.58
CA ARG A 393 28.60 -7.28 -8.60
C ARG A 393 28.68 -6.10 -9.58
N LEU A 394 27.53 -5.54 -9.98
CA LEU A 394 27.44 -4.41 -10.91
C LEU A 394 27.78 -3.05 -10.27
N GLY A 395 27.78 -2.96 -8.94
CA GLY A 395 27.77 -1.66 -8.23
C GLY A 395 26.44 -0.90 -8.36
N GLY A 396 25.39 -1.56 -8.86
CA GLY A 396 24.01 -1.10 -8.78
C GLY A 396 23.44 -1.36 -7.38
N LYS A 397 22.10 -1.38 -7.26
CA LYS A 397 21.46 -1.65 -5.95
C LYS A 397 20.28 -2.60 -6.06
N SER A 398 20.17 -3.51 -5.10
CA SER A 398 18.95 -4.29 -4.86
C SER A 398 18.19 -3.76 -3.65
N ASN A 399 16.90 -4.11 -3.58
CA ASN A 399 15.99 -3.64 -2.54
C ASN A 399 15.36 -4.81 -1.79
N SER A 400 15.39 -4.75 -0.46
CA SER A 400 14.86 -5.82 0.40
C SER A 400 13.36 -6.08 0.24
N GLY A 401 12.60 -5.07 -0.20
CA GLY A 401 11.14 -5.05 -0.08
C GLY A 401 10.67 -5.01 1.38
N GLU A 402 9.36 -5.13 1.57
CA GLU A 402 8.66 -4.96 2.85
C GLU A 402 8.78 -6.16 3.82
N GLY A 403 9.60 -7.16 3.51
CA GLY A 403 9.59 -8.46 4.19
C GLY A 403 10.67 -8.67 5.25
N GLY A 404 11.48 -7.65 5.54
CA GLY A 404 12.72 -7.82 6.30
C GLY A 404 13.83 -8.46 5.47
N GLU A 405 14.98 -8.70 6.10
CA GLU A 405 16.14 -9.37 5.50
C GLU A 405 16.80 -10.28 6.55
N ALA A 406 17.10 -11.52 6.15
CA ALA A 406 17.70 -12.51 7.04
C ALA A 406 19.13 -12.11 7.44
N LEU A 407 19.49 -12.37 8.69
CA LEU A 407 20.72 -11.83 9.33
C LEU A 407 22.00 -12.35 8.68
N GLU A 408 21.98 -13.60 8.21
CA GLU A 408 23.12 -14.24 7.56
C GLU A 408 23.58 -13.51 6.29
N ARG A 409 22.68 -12.74 5.65
CA ARG A 409 22.99 -11.98 4.43
C ARG A 409 23.89 -10.77 4.66
N TYR A 410 24.08 -10.34 5.91
CA TYR A 410 24.93 -9.19 6.20
C TYR A 410 26.42 -9.51 6.18
N LYS A 411 26.76 -10.80 6.15
CA LYS A 411 28.11 -11.29 5.97
C LYS A 411 28.30 -11.71 4.52
N VAL A 412 29.45 -11.38 3.96
CA VAL A 412 29.90 -11.94 2.69
C VAL A 412 30.11 -13.44 2.89
N SER A 413 29.60 -14.26 1.97
CA SER A 413 29.75 -15.71 2.05
C SER A 413 31.20 -16.15 1.79
N GLU A 414 31.50 -17.41 2.11
CA GLU A 414 32.85 -17.98 1.97
C GLU A 414 33.37 -17.96 0.52
N ASP A 415 32.47 -18.05 -0.45
CA ASP A 415 32.75 -17.96 -1.89
C ASP A 415 32.83 -16.51 -2.41
N GLY A 416 32.69 -15.51 -1.53
CA GLY A 416 32.80 -14.09 -1.85
C GLY A 416 31.51 -13.44 -2.35
N ALA A 417 30.38 -14.15 -2.38
CA ALA A 417 29.11 -13.56 -2.77
C ALA A 417 28.56 -12.61 -1.68
N ASP A 418 28.10 -11.43 -2.10
CA ASP A 418 27.43 -10.47 -1.22
C ASP A 418 25.92 -10.52 -1.49
N TYR A 419 25.18 -11.12 -0.56
CA TYR A 419 23.73 -11.23 -0.64
C TYR A 419 22.99 -10.07 0.02
N LYS A 420 23.67 -9.07 0.59
CA LYS A 420 23.01 -7.96 1.28
C LYS A 420 22.29 -7.05 0.30
N SER A 421 21.05 -6.67 0.59
CA SER A 421 20.38 -5.65 -0.23
C SER A 421 20.90 -4.26 0.12
N ALA A 422 21.36 -3.49 -0.87
CA ALA A 422 21.85 -2.14 -0.61
C ALA A 422 20.75 -1.18 -0.14
N ILE A 423 19.51 -1.38 -0.61
CA ILE A 423 18.33 -0.61 -0.22
C ILE A 423 17.50 -1.42 0.77
N LYS A 424 17.15 -0.79 1.89
CA LYS A 424 16.28 -1.34 2.93
C LYS A 424 14.95 -0.59 2.94
N GLN A 425 13.83 -1.31 2.90
CA GLN A 425 12.51 -0.69 2.83
C GLN A 425 11.87 -0.58 4.21
N VAL A 426 11.30 0.59 4.50
CA VAL A 426 10.45 0.84 5.67
C VAL A 426 9.02 1.02 5.15
N ALA A 427 8.16 0.04 5.40
CA ALA A 427 6.75 0.02 4.99
C ALA A 427 5.83 -0.04 6.22
N SER A 428 4.52 0.17 6.03
CA SER A 428 3.51 0.23 7.10
C SER A 428 3.47 -0.98 8.05
N GLY A 429 3.89 -2.16 7.61
CA GLY A 429 3.97 -3.35 8.47
C GLY A 429 5.15 -3.34 9.45
N ARG A 430 6.20 -2.56 9.19
CA ARG A 430 7.49 -2.57 9.93
C ARG A 430 8.12 -3.96 10.12
N PHE A 431 7.79 -4.92 9.25
CA PHE A 431 8.33 -6.28 9.31
C PHE A 431 9.86 -6.29 9.18
N GLY A 432 10.53 -6.84 10.19
CA GLY A 432 11.99 -6.96 10.22
C GLY A 432 12.76 -5.62 10.31
N VAL A 433 12.08 -4.51 10.62
CA VAL A 433 12.72 -3.17 10.68
C VAL A 433 13.32 -2.94 12.07
N THR A 434 14.53 -3.45 12.27
CA THR A 434 15.32 -3.27 13.50
C THR A 434 16.41 -2.21 13.31
N SER A 435 17.01 -1.73 14.41
CA SER A 435 18.22 -0.89 14.33
C SER A 435 19.30 -1.54 13.47
N HIS A 436 19.57 -2.83 13.70
CA HIS A 436 20.59 -3.58 12.97
C HIS A 436 20.28 -3.68 11.47
N TYR A 437 19.01 -3.88 11.10
CA TYR A 437 18.57 -3.86 9.70
C TYR A 437 18.83 -2.50 9.03
N LEU A 438 18.52 -1.40 9.73
CA LEU A 438 18.69 -0.04 9.22
C LEU A 438 20.17 0.36 9.09
N GLN A 439 21.06 -0.09 9.98
CA GLN A 439 22.51 0.13 9.85
C GLN A 439 23.12 -0.47 8.58
N HIS A 440 22.54 -1.56 8.07
CA HIS A 440 23.03 -2.25 6.88
C HIS A 440 22.51 -1.67 5.56
N ALA A 441 21.87 -0.50 5.60
CA ALA A 441 21.35 0.21 4.44
C ALA A 441 22.36 1.23 3.90
N LYS A 442 22.54 1.27 2.58
CA LYS A 442 23.11 2.44 1.89
C LYS A 442 22.01 3.46 1.54
N GLU A 443 20.78 2.98 1.46
CA GLU A 443 19.60 3.77 1.13
C GLU A 443 18.40 3.16 1.86
N ILE A 444 17.60 3.99 2.52
CA ILE A 444 16.39 3.58 3.22
C ILE A 444 15.19 4.11 2.43
N GLN A 445 14.34 3.21 1.95
CA GLN A 445 13.17 3.56 1.15
C GLN A 445 11.90 3.52 2.01
N ILE A 446 11.30 4.69 2.27
CA ILE A 446 9.96 4.82 2.84
C ILE A 446 8.95 4.46 1.75
N LYS A 447 8.22 3.36 1.93
CA LYS A 447 7.23 2.87 0.98
C LYS A 447 5.85 3.40 1.32
N VAL A 448 5.51 4.59 0.81
CA VAL A 448 4.18 5.18 0.99
C VAL A 448 3.14 4.40 0.18
N ALA A 449 3.46 4.03 -1.07
CA ALA A 449 2.55 3.27 -1.93
C ALA A 449 3.31 2.40 -2.96
N GLN A 450 2.56 1.53 -3.65
CA GLN A 450 3.06 0.76 -4.81
C GLN A 450 2.01 0.75 -5.94
N GLY A 451 2.46 0.72 -7.19
CA GLY A 451 1.60 0.86 -8.38
C GLY A 451 0.45 -0.14 -8.48
N ALA A 452 0.67 -1.39 -8.10
CA ALA A 452 -0.34 -2.45 -8.22
C ALA A 452 -1.51 -2.38 -7.21
N LYS A 453 -1.37 -1.55 -6.17
CA LYS A 453 -2.35 -1.38 -5.08
C LYS A 453 -2.05 -0.12 -4.24
N PRO A 454 -2.12 1.07 -4.85
CA PRO A 454 -1.94 2.29 -4.10
C PRO A 454 -3.13 2.52 -3.15
N GLY A 455 -2.85 3.13 -1.99
CA GLY A 455 -3.83 3.31 -0.91
C GLY A 455 -4.18 2.02 -0.15
N GLU A 456 -3.41 0.94 -0.32
CA GLU A 456 -3.59 -0.33 0.39
C GLU A 456 -2.26 -0.88 0.94
N GLY A 457 -2.35 -1.77 1.93
CA GLY A 457 -1.20 -2.43 2.54
C GLY A 457 -0.62 -3.61 1.75
N GLY A 458 0.62 -3.97 2.11
CA GLY A 458 1.26 -5.23 1.75
C GLY A 458 0.41 -6.44 2.12
N GLN A 459 0.49 -7.52 1.32
CA GLN A 459 -0.27 -8.75 1.56
C GLN A 459 0.64 -9.95 1.35
N LEU A 460 0.72 -10.82 2.36
CA LEU A 460 1.34 -12.13 2.27
C LEU A 460 0.37 -13.19 2.81
N PRO A 461 -0.13 -14.10 1.96
CA PRO A 461 -1.01 -15.19 2.40
C PRO A 461 -0.35 -16.06 3.47
N GLY A 462 -1.14 -16.54 4.45
CA GLY A 462 -0.64 -17.36 5.57
C GLY A 462 0.06 -18.64 5.12
N THR A 463 -0.37 -19.21 3.98
CA THR A 463 0.28 -20.36 3.31
C THR A 463 1.71 -20.08 2.83
N LYS A 464 2.16 -18.82 2.83
CA LYS A 464 3.53 -18.41 2.52
C LYS A 464 4.31 -17.96 3.76
N VAL A 465 3.69 -17.94 4.93
CA VAL A 465 4.32 -17.54 6.20
C VAL A 465 4.91 -18.78 6.86
N TYR A 466 5.91 -19.35 6.20
CA TYR A 466 6.70 -20.45 6.73
C TYR A 466 7.51 -20.00 7.96
N PRO A 467 8.01 -20.94 8.80
CA PRO A 467 8.76 -20.60 10.02
C PRO A 467 9.88 -19.57 9.81
N TRP A 468 10.69 -19.70 8.77
CA TRP A 468 11.76 -18.76 8.44
C TRP A 468 11.25 -17.38 7.97
N ILE A 469 10.08 -17.32 7.33
CA ILE A 469 9.44 -16.04 6.97
C ILE A 469 8.88 -15.36 8.21
N ALA A 470 8.25 -16.15 9.09
CA ALA A 470 7.70 -15.66 10.35
C ALA A 470 8.81 -15.08 11.25
N GLU A 471 9.95 -15.76 11.32
CA GLU A 471 11.13 -15.32 12.06
C GLU A 471 11.63 -13.95 11.57
N VAL A 472 11.92 -13.80 10.26
CA VAL A 472 12.43 -12.54 9.71
C VAL A 472 11.46 -11.37 9.90
N ARG A 473 10.15 -11.66 9.94
CA ARG A 473 9.11 -10.64 10.06
C ARG A 473 8.69 -10.33 11.50
N GLY A 474 9.11 -11.11 12.49
CA GLY A 474 8.60 -11.00 13.86
C GLY A 474 7.10 -11.34 13.94
N SER A 475 6.69 -12.42 13.27
CA SER A 475 5.30 -12.88 13.20
C SER A 475 5.15 -14.35 13.54
N THR A 476 3.91 -14.86 13.47
CA THR A 476 3.57 -16.25 13.76
C THR A 476 3.50 -17.08 12.46
N PRO A 477 4.06 -18.31 12.40
CA PRO A 477 3.92 -19.19 11.24
C PRO A 477 2.45 -19.45 10.88
N GLY A 478 2.14 -19.55 9.59
CA GLY A 478 0.81 -19.90 9.06
C GLY A 478 -0.23 -18.80 9.11
N ILE A 479 0.01 -17.69 9.83
CA ILE A 479 -0.94 -16.58 9.94
C ILE A 479 -0.70 -15.56 8.83
N GLY A 480 -1.76 -15.20 8.09
CA GLY A 480 -1.68 -14.25 6.99
C GLY A 480 -1.31 -12.84 7.43
N LEU A 481 -0.43 -12.18 6.69
CA LEU A 481 0.07 -10.84 6.99
C LEU A 481 -0.54 -9.82 6.02
N ILE A 482 -1.49 -9.04 6.53
CA ILE A 482 -2.00 -7.85 5.88
C ILE A 482 -1.42 -6.65 6.64
N SER A 483 -0.68 -5.82 5.91
CA SER A 483 -0.14 -4.58 6.48
C SER A 483 -1.26 -3.53 6.55
N PRO A 484 -1.21 -2.59 7.51
CA PRO A 484 -2.10 -1.45 7.47
C PRO A 484 -1.91 -0.68 6.15
N PRO A 485 -2.98 -0.11 5.55
CA PRO A 485 -2.83 0.79 4.41
C PRO A 485 -1.94 2.01 4.70
N PRO A 486 -2.11 2.74 5.82
CA PRO A 486 -1.25 3.87 6.12
C PRO A 486 0.01 3.43 6.87
N HIS A 487 1.04 4.26 6.77
CA HIS A 487 2.02 4.36 7.85
C HIS A 487 1.36 5.08 9.02
N HIS A 488 1.29 4.46 10.20
CA HIS A 488 0.65 5.10 11.35
C HIS A 488 1.48 6.24 11.97
N ASP A 489 2.70 6.44 11.48
CA ASP A 489 3.58 7.56 11.76
C ASP A 489 3.73 8.51 10.55
N ILE A 490 2.77 8.49 9.61
CA ILE A 490 2.68 9.43 8.48
C ILE A 490 1.20 9.74 8.23
N TYR A 491 0.64 10.72 8.93
CA TYR A 491 -0.71 11.25 8.70
C TYR A 491 -0.71 12.59 7.98
N SER A 492 0.45 13.21 7.85
CA SER A 492 0.66 14.45 7.11
C SER A 492 2.09 14.56 6.58
N ILE A 493 2.40 15.69 5.93
CA ILE A 493 3.73 15.96 5.38
C ILE A 493 4.78 16.17 6.49
N GLU A 494 4.40 16.78 7.61
CA GLU A 494 5.27 16.97 8.76
C GLU A 494 5.60 15.64 9.46
N ASP A 495 4.67 14.69 9.48
CA ASP A 495 4.95 13.34 9.99
C ASP A 495 5.90 12.57 9.07
N LEU A 496 5.78 12.74 7.74
CA LEU A 496 6.78 12.21 6.81
C LEU A 496 8.15 12.84 7.07
N ALA A 497 8.21 14.16 7.30
CA ALA A 497 9.45 14.83 7.65
C ALA A 497 10.03 14.29 8.96
N GLN A 498 9.18 13.97 9.95
CA GLN A 498 9.62 13.31 11.17
C GLN A 498 10.20 11.93 10.88
N LEU A 499 9.54 11.08 10.09
CA LEU A 499 10.08 9.76 9.77
C LEU A 499 11.40 9.85 8.99
N ILE A 500 11.53 10.79 8.05
CA ILE A 500 12.80 11.05 7.34
C ILE A 500 13.89 11.41 8.37
N HIS A 501 13.57 12.32 9.29
CA HIS A 501 14.49 12.72 10.36
C HIS A 501 14.85 11.53 11.25
N ASP A 502 13.89 10.69 11.66
CA ASP A 502 14.15 9.52 12.48
C ASP A 502 15.10 8.53 11.78
N LEU A 503 14.85 8.23 10.51
CA LEU A 503 15.65 7.27 9.76
C LEU A 503 17.07 7.80 9.50
N LYS A 504 17.22 9.11 9.31
CA LYS A 504 18.55 9.74 9.21
C LYS A 504 19.29 9.77 10.55
N ASN A 505 18.58 9.90 11.67
CA ASN A 505 19.17 9.74 13.01
C ASN A 505 19.60 8.28 13.27
N VAL A 506 18.80 7.30 12.81
CA VAL A 506 19.20 5.89 12.92
C VAL A 506 20.38 5.58 12.00
N ASN A 507 20.41 6.04 10.76
CA ASN A 507 21.56 5.81 9.86
C ASN A 507 21.92 7.09 9.12
N ARG A 508 22.93 7.79 9.65
CA ARG A 508 23.40 9.10 9.15
C ARG A 508 23.97 9.03 7.73
N GLN A 509 24.45 7.86 7.31
CA GLN A 509 25.11 7.66 6.03
C GLN A 509 24.14 7.26 4.90
N ALA A 510 22.94 6.79 5.24
CA ALA A 510 21.99 6.30 4.23
C ALA A 510 21.24 7.45 3.55
N ASP A 511 21.04 7.33 2.23
CA ASP A 511 20.08 8.17 1.50
C ASP A 511 18.65 7.82 1.94
N ILE A 512 17.79 8.81 2.20
CA ILE A 512 16.37 8.59 2.46
C ILE A 512 15.56 8.79 1.17
N THR A 513 14.86 7.73 0.77
CA THR A 513 14.08 7.68 -0.47
C THR A 513 12.60 7.54 -0.16
N VAL A 514 11.75 8.32 -0.81
CA VAL A 514 10.28 8.20 -0.67
C VAL A 514 9.68 7.63 -1.94
N LYS A 515 9.04 6.45 -1.83
CA LYS A 515 8.38 5.78 -2.95
C LYS A 515 6.91 6.18 -3.03
N LEU A 516 6.58 6.92 -4.08
CA LEU A 516 5.25 7.38 -4.45
C LEU A 516 4.73 6.63 -5.68
N VAL A 517 3.43 6.75 -5.93
CA VAL A 517 2.77 6.23 -7.14
C VAL A 517 2.23 7.40 -7.95
N SER A 518 2.36 7.28 -9.27
CA SER A 518 1.86 8.25 -10.22
C SER A 518 0.35 8.47 -10.06
N LYS A 519 -0.04 9.73 -9.87
CA LYS A 519 -1.42 10.25 -9.85
C LYS A 519 -1.40 11.76 -10.13
N SER A 520 -2.52 12.37 -10.49
CA SER A 520 -2.62 13.83 -10.48
C SER A 520 -2.32 14.41 -9.10
N GLY A 521 -1.54 15.50 -9.08
CA GLY A 521 -1.09 16.17 -7.87
C GLY A 521 0.17 15.57 -7.27
N VAL A 522 0.75 14.51 -7.87
CA VAL A 522 2.00 13.91 -7.35
C VAL A 522 3.17 14.90 -7.37
N GLY A 523 3.19 15.86 -8.30
CA GLY A 523 4.22 16.91 -8.33
C GLY A 523 4.18 17.82 -7.09
N THR A 524 2.99 18.20 -6.64
CA THR A 524 2.80 18.96 -5.40
C THR A 524 3.27 18.17 -4.19
N ILE A 525 2.95 16.88 -4.14
CA ILE A 525 3.39 15.98 -3.07
C ILE A 525 4.92 15.86 -3.10
N ALA A 526 5.52 15.68 -4.27
CA ALA A 526 6.97 15.59 -4.43
C ALA A 526 7.69 16.88 -3.99
N ALA A 527 7.12 18.06 -4.23
CA ALA A 527 7.64 19.31 -3.70
C ALA A 527 7.62 19.33 -2.16
N GLY A 528 6.53 18.86 -1.55
CA GLY A 528 6.46 18.65 -0.09
C GLY A 528 7.53 17.68 0.41
N VAL A 529 7.69 16.54 -0.25
CA VAL A 529 8.67 15.50 0.08
C VAL A 529 10.12 16.03 -0.01
N ALA A 530 10.43 16.85 -1.03
CA ALA A 530 11.73 17.50 -1.16
C ALA A 530 11.97 18.51 -0.02
N LYS A 531 10.94 19.24 0.42
CA LYS A 531 11.00 20.14 1.58
C LYS A 531 11.07 19.40 2.92
N ALA A 532 10.60 18.15 2.96
CA ALA A 532 10.74 17.23 4.08
C ALA A 532 12.12 16.54 4.13
N PHE A 533 13.08 17.03 3.34
CA PHE A 533 14.48 16.58 3.31
C PHE A 533 14.72 15.17 2.75
N ALA A 534 13.80 14.60 1.97
CA ALA A 534 14.10 13.37 1.25
C ALA A 534 15.28 13.59 0.29
N ASP A 535 16.18 12.61 0.20
CA ASP A 535 17.33 12.64 -0.71
C ASP A 535 16.91 12.19 -2.12
N LYS A 536 15.89 11.32 -2.22
CA LYS A 536 15.36 10.78 -3.48
C LYS A 536 13.84 10.58 -3.46
N ILE A 537 13.24 10.64 -4.65
CA ILE A 537 11.82 10.39 -4.86
C ILE A 537 11.66 9.36 -5.97
N VAL A 538 10.91 8.30 -5.70
CA VAL A 538 10.53 7.30 -6.73
C VAL A 538 9.11 7.54 -7.18
N ILE A 539 8.90 7.67 -8.49
CA ILE A 539 7.57 7.68 -9.10
C ILE A 539 7.30 6.33 -9.76
N SER A 540 6.41 5.55 -9.15
CA SER A 540 6.02 4.22 -9.64
C SER A 540 4.81 4.30 -10.57
N GLY A 541 4.85 3.59 -11.69
CA GLY A 541 3.70 3.41 -12.59
C GLY A 541 2.67 2.42 -12.05
N TYR A 542 1.41 2.57 -12.50
CA TYR A 542 0.28 1.67 -12.19
C TYR A 542 0.55 0.20 -12.56
N ASP A 543 1.37 -0.01 -13.57
CA ASP A 543 1.74 -1.30 -14.16
C ASP A 543 2.80 -2.07 -13.33
N GLY A 544 3.22 -1.53 -12.19
CA GLY A 544 4.12 -2.19 -11.25
C GLY A 544 3.67 -3.60 -10.84
N GLY A 545 4.62 -4.50 -10.59
CA GLY A 545 4.35 -5.88 -10.19
C GLY A 545 3.86 -6.04 -8.74
N THR A 546 3.24 -7.17 -8.42
CA THR A 546 2.88 -7.55 -7.04
C THR A 546 2.81 -9.06 -6.87
N GLY A 547 3.17 -9.57 -5.69
CA GLY A 547 2.96 -10.98 -5.33
C GLY A 547 1.51 -11.32 -5.02
N ALA A 548 0.76 -10.36 -4.46
CA ALA A 548 -0.65 -10.49 -4.11
C ALA A 548 -1.34 -9.10 -4.05
N SER A 549 -2.43 -8.93 -4.78
CA SER A 549 -3.23 -7.71 -4.79
C SER A 549 -4.65 -7.99 -5.30
N PRO A 550 -5.69 -7.26 -4.86
CA PRO A 550 -6.99 -7.32 -5.50
C PRO A 550 -6.90 -6.96 -6.98
N LYS A 551 -7.64 -7.69 -7.82
CA LYS A 551 -7.61 -7.50 -9.28
C LYS A 551 -8.12 -6.12 -9.69
N THR A 552 -9.13 -5.57 -9.01
CA THR A 552 -9.60 -4.21 -9.35
C THR A 552 -8.53 -3.16 -9.09
N SER A 553 -7.71 -3.32 -8.05
CA SER A 553 -6.59 -2.39 -7.77
C SER A 553 -5.48 -2.51 -8.81
N ILE A 554 -5.15 -3.73 -9.26
CA ILE A 554 -4.17 -3.95 -10.32
C ILE A 554 -4.56 -3.22 -11.62
N GLN A 555 -5.86 -3.23 -11.97
CA GLN A 555 -6.33 -2.66 -13.23
C GLN A 555 -6.67 -1.16 -13.14
N HIS A 556 -7.25 -0.72 -12.02
CA HIS A 556 -7.99 0.55 -11.96
C HIS A 556 -7.37 1.59 -11.04
N ALA A 557 -6.24 1.34 -10.38
CA ALA A 557 -5.63 2.30 -9.46
C ALA A 557 -4.21 2.68 -9.89
N GLY A 558 -3.87 3.98 -9.78
CA GLY A 558 -2.60 4.52 -10.28
C GLY A 558 -2.65 4.95 -11.74
N LEU A 559 -1.64 5.74 -12.13
CA LEU A 559 -1.43 6.21 -13.50
C LEU A 559 -0.12 5.68 -14.12
N PRO A 560 0.04 5.80 -15.45
CA PRO A 560 1.34 5.66 -16.12
C PRO A 560 2.42 6.52 -15.45
N TRP A 561 3.63 5.98 -15.34
CA TRP A 561 4.75 6.72 -14.75
C TRP A 561 5.16 7.91 -15.62
N GLU A 562 4.93 7.88 -16.94
CA GLU A 562 5.25 8.98 -17.84
C GLU A 562 4.55 10.29 -17.41
N LEU A 563 3.30 10.19 -16.96
CA LEU A 563 2.53 11.33 -16.45
C LEU A 563 3.07 11.86 -15.12
N GLY A 564 3.21 10.97 -14.14
CA GLY A 564 3.64 11.36 -12.79
C GLY A 564 5.09 11.81 -12.73
N LEU A 565 5.97 11.22 -13.54
CA LEU A 565 7.38 11.59 -13.63
C LEU A 565 7.53 12.98 -14.25
N ALA A 566 6.88 13.22 -15.39
CA ALA A 566 6.90 14.52 -16.04
C ALA A 566 6.35 15.62 -15.11
N GLU A 567 5.19 15.39 -14.48
CA GLU A 567 4.61 16.32 -13.51
C GLU A 567 5.54 16.59 -12.32
N THR A 568 6.17 15.54 -11.78
CA THR A 568 7.11 15.66 -10.66
C THR A 568 8.34 16.47 -11.06
N HIS A 569 8.95 16.15 -12.19
CA HIS A 569 10.10 16.87 -12.74
C HIS A 569 9.77 18.34 -12.94
N GLN A 570 8.68 18.62 -13.67
CA GLN A 570 8.22 19.97 -13.97
C GLN A 570 7.93 20.78 -12.70
N THR A 571 7.19 20.21 -11.74
CA THR A 571 6.81 20.91 -10.50
C THR A 571 8.02 21.20 -9.63
N LEU A 572 8.96 20.27 -9.51
CA LEU A 572 10.18 20.48 -8.74
C LEU A 572 11.06 21.58 -9.37
N MET A 573 11.13 21.66 -10.70
CA MET A 573 11.84 22.74 -11.39
C MET A 573 11.19 24.09 -11.14
N LEU A 574 9.87 24.18 -11.30
CA LEU A 574 9.09 25.40 -11.05
C LEU A 574 9.28 25.96 -9.63
N ASN A 575 9.51 25.08 -8.65
CA ASN A 575 9.71 25.47 -7.25
C ASN A 575 11.19 25.61 -6.85
N GLY A 576 12.14 25.45 -7.77
CA GLY A 576 13.58 25.49 -7.45
C GLY A 576 14.03 24.37 -6.50
N LEU A 577 13.34 23.24 -6.50
CA LEU A 577 13.61 22.08 -5.63
C LEU A 577 14.25 20.91 -6.37
N ARG A 578 14.26 20.92 -7.72
CA ARG A 578 14.75 19.80 -8.54
C ARG A 578 16.22 19.43 -8.28
N SER A 579 17.05 20.42 -7.91
CA SER A 579 18.47 20.22 -7.59
C SER A 579 18.73 19.51 -6.26
N ARG A 580 17.73 19.40 -5.38
CA ARG A 580 17.88 18.83 -4.02
C ARG A 580 17.62 17.33 -3.95
N VAL A 581 16.88 16.79 -4.92
CA VAL A 581 16.40 15.40 -4.90
C VAL A 581 16.76 14.68 -6.18
N ARG A 582 17.13 13.41 -6.05
CA ARG A 582 17.26 12.52 -7.22
C ARG A 582 15.90 11.93 -7.57
N LEU A 583 15.54 11.93 -8.85
CA LEU A 583 14.31 11.27 -9.31
C LEU A 583 14.60 9.85 -9.82
N GLU A 584 13.83 8.89 -9.32
CA GLU A 584 13.81 7.51 -9.78
C GLU A 584 12.42 7.20 -10.36
N THR A 585 12.37 6.30 -11.34
CA THR A 585 11.08 5.73 -11.79
C THR A 585 11.15 4.21 -11.95
N ASP A 586 10.02 3.56 -11.70
CA ASP A 586 9.79 2.15 -12.01
C ASP A 586 8.38 1.96 -12.59
N GLY A 587 8.15 0.82 -13.23
CA GLY A 587 6.91 0.53 -13.95
C GLY A 587 7.19 0.02 -15.36
N LYS A 588 7.33 -1.30 -15.49
CA LYS A 588 7.58 -1.99 -16.77
C LYS A 588 8.66 -1.34 -17.67
N LEU A 589 9.76 -0.88 -17.07
CA LEU A 589 10.99 -0.60 -17.80
C LEU A 589 11.61 -1.95 -18.21
N LEU A 590 11.76 -2.19 -19.51
CA LEU A 590 12.21 -3.48 -20.06
C LEU A 590 13.49 -3.35 -20.89
N THR A 591 13.65 -2.23 -21.60
CA THR A 591 14.68 -2.00 -22.62
C THR A 591 15.48 -0.72 -22.31
N GLY A 592 16.62 -0.55 -22.98
CA GLY A 592 17.39 0.70 -22.96
C GLY A 592 16.59 1.89 -23.50
N ARG A 593 15.66 1.63 -24.43
CA ARG A 593 14.72 2.65 -24.94
C ARG A 593 13.76 3.15 -23.86
N ASP A 594 13.20 2.26 -23.04
CA ASP A 594 12.37 2.67 -21.90
C ASP A 594 13.14 3.56 -20.93
N VAL A 595 14.40 3.21 -20.66
CA VAL A 595 15.30 3.99 -19.80
C VAL A 595 15.60 5.36 -20.42
N ALA A 596 15.83 5.43 -21.73
CA ALA A 596 16.06 6.69 -22.43
C ALA A 596 14.84 7.62 -22.34
N TYR A 597 13.61 7.10 -22.48
CA TYR A 597 12.39 7.89 -22.29
C TYR A 597 12.23 8.36 -20.85
N ALA A 598 12.47 7.49 -19.88
CA ALA A 598 12.44 7.85 -18.46
C ALA A 598 13.46 8.97 -18.15
N ALA A 599 14.68 8.89 -18.70
CA ALA A 599 15.68 9.94 -18.56
C ALA A 599 15.19 11.25 -19.19
N ALA A 600 14.73 11.22 -20.45
CA ALA A 600 14.23 12.40 -21.15
C ALA A 600 13.06 13.08 -20.41
N LEU A 601 12.21 12.32 -19.71
CA LEU A 601 11.12 12.83 -18.87
C LEU A 601 11.55 13.27 -17.46
N GLY A 602 12.81 13.04 -17.07
CA GLY A 602 13.42 13.66 -15.89
C GLY A 602 13.98 12.72 -14.83
N ALA A 603 13.95 11.40 -15.03
CA ALA A 603 14.53 10.42 -14.09
C ALA A 603 16.06 10.32 -14.22
N GLU A 604 16.73 10.03 -13.10
CA GLU A 604 18.19 9.85 -12.99
C GLU A 604 18.57 8.40 -12.61
N GLU A 605 17.66 7.67 -11.96
CA GLU A 605 17.78 6.26 -11.54
C GLU A 605 16.56 5.45 -12.03
N PHE A 606 16.75 4.14 -12.26
CA PHE A 606 15.77 3.29 -12.96
C PHE A 606 15.56 1.96 -12.24
N GLY A 607 14.31 1.66 -11.90
CA GLY A 607 13.93 0.45 -11.18
C GLY A 607 13.36 -0.66 -12.08
N PHE A 608 13.89 -1.87 -11.96
CA PHE A 608 13.51 -3.06 -12.72
C PHE A 608 13.00 -4.16 -11.79
N ALA A 609 11.75 -4.60 -11.95
CA ALA A 609 11.16 -5.64 -11.10
C ALA A 609 10.78 -6.89 -11.87
N THR A 610 9.76 -6.81 -12.75
CA THR A 610 9.25 -7.99 -13.47
C THR A 610 10.28 -8.58 -14.44
N ALA A 611 10.99 -7.74 -15.20
CA ALA A 611 11.95 -8.24 -16.19
C ALA A 611 13.09 -9.07 -15.56
N PRO A 612 13.75 -8.64 -14.48
CA PRO A 612 14.70 -9.49 -13.75
C PRO A 612 14.11 -10.82 -13.28
N LEU A 613 12.85 -10.86 -12.81
CA LEU A 613 12.22 -12.14 -12.47
C LEU A 613 11.98 -13.03 -13.70
N VAL A 614 11.64 -12.46 -14.85
CA VAL A 614 11.51 -13.20 -16.12
C VAL A 614 12.87 -13.76 -16.55
N VAL A 615 13.93 -12.97 -16.45
CA VAL A 615 15.33 -13.39 -16.70
C VAL A 615 15.73 -14.56 -15.80
N LEU A 616 15.33 -14.54 -14.52
CA LEU A 616 15.55 -15.64 -13.59
C LEU A 616 14.70 -16.89 -13.86
N GLY A 617 13.70 -16.82 -14.75
CA GLY A 617 12.91 -17.97 -15.19
C GLY A 617 11.39 -17.81 -15.06
N CYS A 618 10.87 -16.65 -14.63
CA CYS A 618 9.43 -16.45 -14.52
C CYS A 618 8.74 -16.59 -15.89
N ILE A 619 7.72 -17.44 -15.94
CA ILE A 619 6.91 -17.72 -17.13
C ILE A 619 5.51 -17.05 -17.09
N MET A 620 5.33 -16.04 -16.23
CA MET A 620 4.10 -15.23 -16.15
C MET A 620 2.79 -16.00 -15.92
N MET A 621 2.83 -17.08 -15.13
CA MET A 621 1.64 -17.88 -14.75
C MET A 621 0.68 -17.16 -13.79
N ARG A 622 1.11 -16.07 -13.14
CA ARG A 622 0.30 -15.22 -12.22
C ARG A 622 -0.31 -15.95 -11.02
N VAL A 623 0.36 -17.00 -10.55
CA VAL A 623 0.00 -17.78 -9.34
C VAL A 623 0.85 -17.42 -8.11
N CYS A 624 1.52 -16.27 -8.11
CA CYS A 624 2.46 -15.85 -7.06
C CYS A 624 1.85 -15.83 -5.64
N HIS A 625 0.54 -15.54 -5.57
CA HIS A 625 -0.25 -15.49 -4.33
C HIS A 625 -0.68 -16.89 -3.84
N LYS A 626 -0.53 -17.94 -4.64
CA LYS A 626 -1.00 -19.30 -4.31
C LYS A 626 0.06 -20.20 -3.71
N ASP A 627 1.31 -19.71 -3.66
CA ASP A 627 2.50 -20.49 -3.30
C ASP A 627 2.85 -21.63 -4.28
N THR A 628 2.24 -21.67 -5.45
CA THR A 628 2.40 -22.75 -6.44
C THR A 628 3.25 -22.35 -7.65
N CYS A 629 4.30 -21.55 -7.42
CA CYS A 629 5.17 -21.11 -8.51
C CYS A 629 5.93 -22.31 -9.12
N PRO A 630 5.75 -22.62 -10.43
CA PRO A 630 6.30 -23.84 -11.02
C PRO A 630 7.82 -23.77 -11.30
N VAL A 631 8.45 -22.62 -11.02
CA VAL A 631 9.87 -22.35 -11.33
C VAL A 631 10.63 -21.84 -10.09
N GLY A 632 10.09 -22.04 -8.89
CA GLY A 632 10.79 -21.73 -7.64
C GLY A 632 11.03 -20.24 -7.34
N ILE A 633 10.39 -19.31 -8.07
CA ILE A 633 10.60 -17.86 -7.87
C ILE A 633 9.66 -17.28 -6.81
N ALA A 634 8.34 -17.46 -6.96
CA ALA A 634 7.33 -16.81 -6.13
C ALA A 634 6.63 -17.80 -5.19
N THR A 635 7.42 -18.63 -4.52
CA THR A 635 6.97 -19.70 -3.61
C THR A 635 7.91 -19.86 -2.43
N GLN A 636 7.38 -20.31 -1.30
CA GLN A 636 8.14 -20.70 -0.11
C GLN A 636 8.20 -22.22 0.06
N ASN A 637 7.35 -22.98 -0.64
CA ASN A 637 7.41 -24.43 -0.68
C ASN A 637 8.79 -24.94 -1.10
N GLY A 638 9.39 -25.82 -0.28
CA GLY A 638 10.75 -26.34 -0.49
C GLY A 638 10.91 -27.12 -1.80
N ASP A 639 9.94 -27.99 -2.14
CA ASP A 639 9.99 -28.81 -3.35
C ASP A 639 9.93 -27.93 -4.61
N LEU A 640 9.11 -26.88 -4.58
CA LEU A 640 9.00 -25.93 -5.69
C LEU A 640 10.21 -24.99 -5.77
N ARG A 641 10.78 -24.59 -4.63
CA ARG A 641 12.04 -23.81 -4.58
C ARG A 641 13.21 -24.58 -5.18
N ALA A 642 13.26 -25.90 -5.01
CA ALA A 642 14.28 -26.74 -5.62
C ALA A 642 14.28 -26.71 -7.16
N LEU A 643 13.19 -26.22 -7.78
CA LEU A 643 13.09 -26.03 -9.24
C LEU A 643 13.69 -24.69 -9.72
N PHE A 644 14.18 -23.84 -8.81
CA PHE A 644 14.81 -22.58 -9.18
C PHE A 644 16.14 -22.81 -9.91
N THR A 645 16.28 -22.21 -11.08
CA THR A 645 17.46 -22.38 -11.97
C THR A 645 18.08 -21.04 -12.38
N GLY A 646 17.60 -19.93 -11.81
CA GLY A 646 18.12 -18.59 -12.09
C GLY A 646 19.55 -18.42 -11.55
N LYS A 647 20.33 -17.55 -12.20
CA LYS A 647 21.72 -17.23 -11.81
C LYS A 647 21.94 -15.72 -11.83
N ALA A 648 22.85 -15.24 -10.99
CA ALA A 648 23.21 -13.83 -10.91
C ALA A 648 23.72 -13.31 -12.26
N ASP A 649 24.52 -14.12 -12.97
CA ASP A 649 25.07 -13.79 -14.29
C ASP A 649 23.98 -13.43 -15.31
N HIS A 650 22.82 -14.10 -15.28
CA HIS A 650 21.73 -13.79 -16.20
C HIS A 650 21.21 -12.36 -15.98
N VAL A 651 21.10 -11.92 -14.73
CA VAL A 651 20.67 -10.56 -14.37
C VAL A 651 21.76 -9.55 -14.69
N VAL A 652 23.04 -9.90 -14.49
CA VAL A 652 24.19 -9.08 -14.90
C VAL A 652 24.17 -8.83 -16.41
N HIS A 653 24.00 -9.88 -17.22
CA HIS A 653 23.89 -9.75 -18.68
C HIS A 653 22.72 -8.84 -19.07
N TYR A 654 21.53 -9.04 -18.46
CA TYR A 654 20.37 -8.20 -18.72
C TYR A 654 20.65 -6.71 -18.47
N MET A 655 21.23 -6.37 -17.32
CA MET A 655 21.55 -4.97 -16.98
C MET A 655 22.60 -4.39 -17.93
N HIS A 656 23.62 -5.17 -18.32
CA HIS A 656 24.59 -4.75 -19.33
C HIS A 656 23.94 -4.52 -20.69
N PHE A 657 23.01 -5.36 -21.12
CA PHE A 657 22.32 -5.18 -22.40
C PHE A 657 21.44 -3.94 -22.43
N VAL A 658 20.66 -3.70 -21.37
CA VAL A 658 19.86 -2.47 -21.24
C VAL A 658 20.76 -1.22 -21.25
N ALA A 659 21.88 -1.26 -20.53
CA ALA A 659 22.84 -0.16 -20.51
C ALA A 659 23.53 0.03 -21.86
N GLN A 660 23.90 -1.04 -22.56
CA GLN A 660 24.53 -0.97 -23.88
C GLN A 660 23.56 -0.40 -24.93
N GLU A 661 22.29 -0.81 -24.92
CA GLU A 661 21.26 -0.24 -25.79
C GLU A 661 21.03 1.24 -25.47
N LEU A 662 21.05 1.63 -24.19
CA LEU A 662 20.98 3.05 -23.81
C LEU A 662 22.19 3.84 -24.34
N ARG A 663 23.40 3.28 -24.32
CA ARG A 663 24.60 3.93 -24.89
C ARG A 663 24.47 4.15 -26.38
N GLU A 664 23.92 3.18 -27.11
CA GLU A 664 23.65 3.29 -28.54
C GLU A 664 22.68 4.44 -28.82
N ILE A 665 21.60 4.55 -28.04
CA ILE A 665 20.64 5.66 -28.15
C ILE A 665 21.31 7.01 -27.81
N LEU A 666 22.10 7.10 -26.75
CA LEU A 666 22.83 8.33 -26.40
C LEU A 666 23.78 8.75 -27.52
N ALA A 667 24.50 7.80 -28.13
CA ALA A 667 25.38 8.03 -29.25
C ALA A 667 24.62 8.57 -30.48
N GLU A 668 23.46 7.99 -30.81
CA GLU A 668 22.57 8.47 -31.87
C GLU A 668 22.05 9.88 -31.62
N LEU A 669 21.78 10.22 -30.36
CA LEU A 669 21.35 11.55 -29.93
C LEU A 669 22.50 12.57 -29.84
N GLY A 670 23.75 12.14 -30.00
CA GLY A 670 24.93 13.00 -29.87
C GLY A 670 25.29 13.36 -28.43
N LEU A 671 24.79 12.61 -27.45
CA LEU A 671 24.97 12.84 -26.01
C LEU A 671 26.03 11.91 -25.43
N ARG A 672 26.82 12.41 -24.48
CA ARG A 672 27.94 11.66 -23.87
C ARG A 672 27.58 10.96 -22.57
N SER A 673 26.48 11.35 -21.94
CA SER A 673 26.04 10.77 -20.66
C SER A 673 24.52 10.79 -20.53
N VAL A 674 24.02 9.95 -19.62
CA VAL A 674 22.62 9.94 -19.18
C VAL A 674 22.23 11.30 -18.61
N ASP A 675 23.10 11.96 -17.85
CA ASP A 675 22.82 13.29 -17.28
C ASP A 675 22.56 14.36 -18.35
N GLU A 676 23.20 14.26 -19.52
CA GLU A 676 22.92 15.15 -20.65
C GLU A 676 21.52 14.93 -21.26
N LEU A 677 20.93 13.73 -21.07
CA LEU A 677 19.58 13.38 -21.51
C LEU A 677 18.50 13.75 -20.47
N VAL A 678 18.84 13.84 -19.18
CA VAL A 678 17.84 14.07 -18.12
C VAL A 678 17.03 15.34 -18.36
N GLY A 679 15.71 15.20 -18.52
CA GLY A 679 14.78 16.30 -18.75
C GLY A 679 14.82 16.92 -20.17
N ARG A 680 15.50 16.28 -21.13
CA ARG A 680 15.57 16.73 -22.54
C ARG A 680 14.34 16.34 -23.36
N THR A 681 13.16 16.74 -22.89
CA THR A 681 11.91 16.54 -23.65
C THR A 681 11.89 17.27 -25.00
N ASP A 682 12.77 18.26 -25.22
CA ASP A 682 13.00 18.87 -26.53
C ASP A 682 13.50 17.89 -27.59
N LEU A 683 14.09 16.76 -27.20
CA LEU A 683 14.53 15.71 -28.11
C LEU A 683 13.40 14.74 -28.49
N LEU A 684 12.21 14.85 -27.88
CA LEU A 684 11.07 13.99 -28.15
C LEU A 684 10.10 14.67 -29.13
N THR A 685 9.42 13.85 -29.93
CA THR A 685 8.34 14.27 -30.82
C THR A 685 7.25 13.18 -30.87
N PRO A 686 5.96 13.54 -31.06
CA PRO A 686 4.92 12.54 -31.31
C PRO A 686 5.27 11.61 -32.47
N SER A 687 5.18 10.30 -32.24
CA SER A 687 5.55 9.24 -33.18
C SER A 687 4.57 9.10 -34.34
N TYR A 688 4.98 8.39 -35.39
CA TYR A 688 4.07 8.02 -36.47
C TYR A 688 2.91 7.13 -35.96
N LYS A 689 3.19 6.23 -35.01
CA LYS A 689 2.17 5.36 -34.39
C LYS A 689 1.08 6.17 -33.71
N ALA A 690 1.46 7.21 -32.96
CA ALA A 690 0.51 8.11 -32.30
C ALA A 690 -0.47 8.75 -33.29
N ARG A 691 0.02 9.18 -34.46
CA ARG A 691 -0.80 9.83 -35.50
C ARG A 691 -1.74 8.87 -36.22
N LYS A 692 -1.36 7.60 -36.38
CA LYS A 692 -2.14 6.57 -37.09
C LYS A 692 -3.18 5.89 -36.18
N HIS A 693 -2.90 5.79 -34.88
CA HIS A 693 -3.76 5.09 -33.95
C HIS A 693 -5.13 5.81 -33.79
N PRO A 694 -6.27 5.09 -33.85
CA PRO A 694 -7.60 5.70 -33.96
C PRO A 694 -7.96 6.59 -32.76
N LYS A 695 -7.59 6.17 -31.54
CA LYS A 695 -7.85 6.90 -30.29
C LYS A 695 -6.68 7.81 -29.87
N ALA A 696 -5.47 7.27 -29.74
CA ALA A 696 -4.27 8.01 -29.34
C ALA A 696 -3.97 9.29 -30.15
N ARG A 697 -4.40 9.40 -31.42
CA ARG A 697 -4.26 10.63 -32.22
C ARG A 697 -5.04 11.83 -31.66
N GLU A 698 -6.04 11.59 -30.80
CA GLU A 698 -6.84 12.61 -30.13
C GLU A 698 -6.19 13.08 -28.82
N LEU A 699 -5.06 12.48 -28.39
CA LEU A 699 -4.33 12.90 -27.18
C LEU A 699 -3.47 14.15 -27.43
N ASN A 700 -3.46 15.05 -26.46
CA ASN A 700 -2.54 16.16 -26.35
C ASN A 700 -1.23 15.74 -25.67
N LEU A 701 -0.29 15.22 -26.47
CA LEU A 701 1.01 14.77 -25.97
C LEU A 701 1.96 15.92 -25.58
N ASN A 702 1.68 17.16 -25.99
CA ASN A 702 2.55 18.30 -25.69
C ASN A 702 2.63 18.61 -24.18
N ALA A 703 1.61 18.22 -23.41
CA ALA A 703 1.61 18.36 -21.95
C ALA A 703 2.80 17.63 -21.28
N LEU A 704 3.24 16.52 -21.87
CA LEU A 704 4.40 15.76 -21.39
C LEU A 704 5.75 16.34 -21.85
N LEU A 705 5.73 17.17 -22.90
CA LEU A 705 6.95 17.68 -23.54
C LEU A 705 7.36 19.07 -23.04
N HIS A 706 6.55 19.71 -22.20
CA HIS A 706 6.82 21.04 -21.67
C HIS A 706 8.13 21.09 -20.86
N GLN A 707 8.93 22.13 -21.10
CA GLN A 707 10.21 22.37 -20.42
C GLN A 707 10.15 23.63 -19.57
N ASN A 708 10.46 23.48 -18.29
CA ASN A 708 10.69 24.59 -17.38
C ASN A 708 12.17 25.00 -17.40
N GLU A 709 12.46 26.26 -17.06
CA GLU A 709 13.84 26.72 -16.86
C GLU A 709 14.38 26.25 -15.50
N GLY A 710 15.68 25.99 -15.42
CA GLY A 710 16.39 25.65 -14.18
C GLY A 710 17.16 24.33 -14.20
N GLU A 711 17.63 23.91 -13.03
CA GLU A 711 18.38 22.67 -12.83
C GLU A 711 17.51 21.43 -13.09
N ARG A 712 18.05 20.46 -13.84
CA ARG A 712 17.32 19.24 -14.25
C ARG A 712 17.69 18.00 -13.46
N THR A 713 18.82 18.01 -12.76
CA THR A 713 19.38 16.88 -12.02
C THR A 713 19.66 17.28 -10.58
N LYS A 714 19.89 16.30 -9.69
CA LYS A 714 20.36 16.60 -8.34
C LYS A 714 21.78 17.19 -8.41
N SER A 715 22.00 18.31 -7.73
CA SER A 715 23.31 18.96 -7.61
C SER A 715 23.62 19.48 -6.20
N ILE A 716 22.64 19.45 -5.29
CA ILE A 716 22.75 19.92 -3.90
C ILE A 716 22.39 18.78 -2.96
N GLU A 717 23.21 18.55 -1.93
CA GLU A 717 22.91 17.61 -0.85
C GLU A 717 21.96 18.23 0.18
N GLN A 718 21.03 17.42 0.71
CA GLN A 718 20.09 17.85 1.73
C GLN A 718 20.81 18.09 3.06
N GLN A 719 20.48 19.19 3.71
CA GLN A 719 20.98 19.51 5.06
C GLN A 719 19.95 19.04 6.08
N HIS A 720 20.20 17.86 6.67
CA HIS A 720 19.26 17.19 7.58
C HIS A 720 19.26 17.77 9.02
N GLY A 721 20.19 18.68 9.33
CA GLY A 721 20.24 19.42 10.60
C GLY A 721 20.54 18.55 11.83
N LEU A 722 21.20 17.40 11.64
CA LEU A 722 21.48 16.45 12.72
C LEU A 722 22.49 17.01 13.74
N GLU A 723 23.39 17.88 13.29
CA GLU A 723 24.44 18.52 14.07
C GLU A 723 23.92 19.40 15.22
N HIS A 724 22.65 19.81 15.15
CA HIS A 724 21.98 20.56 16.21
C HIS A 724 21.14 19.65 17.15
N GLY A 725 21.06 18.35 16.85
CA GLY A 725 20.27 17.39 17.62
C GLY A 725 20.93 17.00 18.94
N PHE A 726 20.11 16.80 19.98
CA PHE A 726 20.53 16.49 21.35
C PHE A 726 21.56 15.36 21.43
N ASP A 727 21.39 14.31 20.62
CA ASP A 727 22.31 13.18 20.66
C ASP A 727 23.73 13.55 20.24
N LEU A 728 23.91 14.33 19.16
CA LEU A 728 25.26 14.70 18.71
C LEU A 728 25.90 15.78 19.57
N THR A 729 25.09 16.67 20.14
CA THR A 729 25.60 17.79 20.93
C THR A 729 25.92 17.38 22.37
N GLU A 730 25.11 16.50 22.98
CA GLU A 730 25.20 16.18 24.41
C GLU A 730 25.43 14.69 24.68
N LEU A 731 24.53 13.81 24.19
CA LEU A 731 24.47 12.42 24.68
C LEU A 731 25.58 11.52 24.14
N LEU A 732 25.84 11.53 22.84
CA LEU A 732 26.88 10.71 22.21
C LEU A 732 28.28 11.08 22.74
N PRO A 733 28.67 12.37 22.84
CA PRO A 733 29.93 12.75 23.49
C PRO A 733 30.05 12.22 24.92
N ALA A 734 28.98 12.30 25.71
CA ALA A 734 28.97 11.83 27.10
C ALA A 734 29.08 10.30 27.22
N THR A 735 28.56 9.55 26.24
CA THR A 735 28.47 8.09 26.27
C THR A 735 29.56 7.38 25.48
N HIS A 736 30.40 8.11 24.74
CA HIS A 736 31.43 7.55 23.85
C HIS A 736 32.28 6.44 24.50
N GLN A 737 32.81 6.69 25.70
CA GLN A 737 33.63 5.68 26.41
C GLN A 737 32.83 4.44 26.81
N ALA A 738 31.56 4.61 27.17
CA ALA A 738 30.68 3.51 27.53
C ALA A 738 30.38 2.63 26.31
N ILE A 739 30.19 3.24 25.14
CA ILE A 739 29.98 2.51 23.89
C ILE A 739 31.25 1.75 23.50
N GLU A 740 32.42 2.41 23.47
CA GLU A 740 33.66 1.76 23.02
C GLU A 740 34.12 0.61 23.94
N ARG A 741 33.99 0.81 25.27
CA ARG A 741 34.60 -0.10 26.27
C ARG A 741 33.59 -0.97 27.00
N GLY A 742 32.29 -0.76 26.81
CA GLY A 742 31.23 -1.44 27.56
C GLY A 742 31.26 -1.11 29.06
N VAL A 743 31.70 0.09 29.45
CA VAL A 743 31.72 0.53 30.85
C VAL A 743 30.39 1.21 31.24
N PRO A 744 29.92 1.08 32.49
CA PRO A 744 28.67 1.71 32.91
C PRO A 744 28.73 3.25 32.81
N PHE A 745 27.64 3.85 32.32
CA PHE A 745 27.42 5.29 32.28
C PHE A 745 26.05 5.64 32.88
N SER A 746 26.00 6.77 33.59
CA SER A 746 24.78 7.39 34.08
C SER A 746 24.88 8.90 33.91
N GLY A 747 23.88 9.53 33.29
CA GLY A 747 23.85 10.98 33.08
C GLY A 747 22.44 11.56 33.19
N THR A 748 22.35 12.81 33.63
CA THR A 748 21.08 13.54 33.82
C THR A 748 21.03 14.78 32.94
N PHE A 749 19.91 14.97 32.24
CA PHE A 749 19.70 16.05 31.28
C PHE A 749 18.30 16.66 31.41
N THR A 750 18.13 17.88 30.92
CA THR A 750 16.81 18.53 30.79
C THR A 750 16.52 18.73 29.31
N ILE A 751 15.34 18.31 28.86
CA ILE A 751 14.92 18.38 27.47
C ILE A 751 13.54 19.06 27.34
N GLY A 752 13.35 19.77 26.24
CA GLY A 752 12.08 20.33 25.80
C GLY A 752 11.58 19.66 24.51
N ASN A 753 10.37 20.02 24.09
CA ASN A 753 9.67 19.32 23.01
C ASN A 753 10.36 19.44 21.64
N GLU A 754 11.29 20.39 21.50
CA GLU A 754 12.13 20.58 20.31
C GLU A 754 13.21 19.50 20.18
N GLN A 755 13.61 18.85 21.28
CA GLN A 755 14.54 17.71 21.27
C GLN A 755 13.79 16.43 20.87
N ARG A 756 13.77 16.19 19.56
CA ARG A 756 13.25 14.97 18.94
C ARG A 756 14.33 13.90 18.89
N ASN A 757 13.95 12.63 18.76
CA ASN A 757 14.89 11.52 18.55
C ASN A 757 15.95 11.33 19.65
N VAL A 758 15.63 11.69 20.89
CA VAL A 758 16.54 11.51 22.02
C VAL A 758 16.89 10.02 22.19
N GLY A 759 18.19 9.72 22.21
CA GLY A 759 18.79 8.39 22.33
C GLY A 759 19.02 7.66 21.01
N VAL A 760 18.50 8.16 19.88
CA VAL A 760 18.47 7.40 18.62
C VAL A 760 19.85 7.27 17.97
N ILE A 761 20.61 8.35 17.83
CA ILE A 761 21.96 8.31 17.25
C ILE A 761 22.91 7.55 18.19
N THR A 762 22.76 7.74 19.50
CA THR A 762 23.54 7.01 20.50
C THR A 762 23.28 5.51 20.39
N GLY A 763 22.01 5.10 20.24
CA GLY A 763 21.62 3.71 19.98
C GLY A 763 22.13 3.17 18.64
N SER A 764 22.15 4.00 17.60
CA SER A 764 22.76 3.65 16.30
C SER A 764 24.24 3.31 16.48
N GLU A 765 25.00 4.13 17.20
CA GLU A 765 26.43 3.91 17.42
C GLU A 765 26.70 2.60 18.18
N ILE A 766 25.88 2.29 19.20
CA ILE A 766 25.91 0.99 19.89
C ILE A 766 25.71 -0.15 18.89
N THR A 767 24.71 -0.03 18.02
CA THR A 767 24.39 -1.06 17.02
C THR A 767 25.51 -1.22 15.99
N GLN A 768 26.15 -0.12 15.59
CA GLN A 768 27.25 -0.13 14.62
C GLN A 768 28.49 -0.84 15.19
N GLN A 769 28.81 -0.62 16.46
CA GLN A 769 29.99 -1.21 17.09
C GLN A 769 29.76 -2.64 17.62
N HIS A 770 28.57 -2.93 18.16
CA HIS A 770 28.29 -4.20 18.86
C HIS A 770 27.29 -5.11 18.13
N GLY A 771 26.79 -4.68 16.97
CA GLY A 771 25.86 -5.43 16.14
C GLY A 771 24.53 -5.72 16.87
N LEU A 772 23.91 -6.85 16.53
CA LEU A 772 22.62 -7.26 17.10
C LEU A 772 22.66 -7.52 18.61
N LYS A 773 23.81 -7.91 19.17
CA LYS A 773 23.94 -8.19 20.60
C LYS A 773 23.76 -6.92 21.45
N GLY A 774 24.19 -5.77 20.92
CA GLY A 774 24.26 -4.54 21.68
C GLY A 774 25.22 -4.63 22.88
N LEU A 775 24.97 -3.82 23.89
CA LEU A 775 25.70 -3.85 25.16
C LEU A 775 24.96 -4.69 26.20
N GLU A 776 25.62 -4.97 27.32
CA GLU A 776 24.93 -5.57 28.47
C GLU A 776 23.80 -4.65 28.96
N PRO A 777 22.65 -5.19 29.43
CA PRO A 777 21.53 -4.37 29.86
C PRO A 777 21.92 -3.30 30.91
N ASN A 778 21.35 -2.11 30.80
CA ASN A 778 21.63 -0.97 31.69
C ASN A 778 23.11 -0.51 31.71
N THR A 779 23.89 -0.78 30.66
CA THR A 779 25.25 -0.21 30.53
C THR A 779 25.19 1.31 30.44
N ILE A 780 24.22 1.87 29.72
CA ILE A 780 24.05 3.32 29.56
C ILE A 780 22.67 3.71 30.08
N ASN A 781 22.63 4.46 31.19
CA ASN A 781 21.40 4.99 31.78
C ASN A 781 21.34 6.50 31.58
N VAL A 782 20.27 6.97 30.93
CA VAL A 782 20.09 8.39 30.62
C VAL A 782 18.83 8.86 31.31
N TYR A 783 18.98 9.78 32.25
CA TYR A 783 17.87 10.40 32.97
C TYR A 783 17.57 11.75 32.33
N THR A 784 16.34 11.95 31.92
CA THR A 784 15.87 13.21 31.31
C THR A 784 14.68 13.74 32.08
N THR A 785 14.51 15.06 32.12
CA THR A 785 13.36 15.72 32.73
C THR A 785 12.83 16.81 31.81
N GLY A 786 11.51 17.00 31.75
CA GLY A 786 10.87 18.06 30.98
C GLY A 786 9.79 17.55 30.03
N HIS A 787 9.87 17.91 28.76
CA HIS A 787 8.88 17.55 27.74
C HIS A 787 9.60 16.93 26.55
N ALA A 788 9.57 15.62 26.36
CA ALA A 788 10.27 15.00 25.23
C ALA A 788 9.55 15.26 23.90
N GLY A 789 10.30 15.60 22.85
CA GLY A 789 9.79 15.68 21.49
C GLY A 789 9.39 14.33 20.91
N GLN A 790 8.98 14.32 19.64
CA GLN A 790 8.60 13.11 18.94
C GLN A 790 9.75 12.08 18.86
N SER A 791 9.39 10.80 18.81
CA SER A 791 10.32 9.68 18.58
C SER A 791 11.37 9.48 19.69
N LEU A 792 11.02 9.76 20.95
CA LEU A 792 11.86 9.44 22.11
C LEU A 792 12.23 7.94 22.12
N GLY A 793 13.53 7.63 22.09
CA GLY A 793 14.01 6.25 22.14
C GLY A 793 13.65 5.39 20.94
N ALA A 794 13.45 5.97 19.76
CA ALA A 794 13.19 5.20 18.55
C ALA A 794 14.38 4.27 18.19
N TRP A 795 14.10 3.00 17.87
CA TRP A 795 15.07 1.97 17.49
C TRP A 795 16.27 1.75 18.43
N ILE A 796 16.21 2.18 19.69
CA ILE A 796 17.36 1.98 20.58
C ILE A 796 17.61 0.47 20.85
N PRO A 797 18.87 0.01 20.81
CA PRO A 797 19.24 -1.39 21.02
C PRO A 797 19.39 -1.72 22.51
N GLN A 798 19.65 -3.00 22.80
CA GLN A 798 20.00 -3.44 24.15
C GLN A 798 21.21 -2.68 24.71
N GLY A 799 21.11 -2.31 25.98
CA GLY A 799 22.15 -1.66 26.77
C GLY A 799 22.00 -0.14 26.89
N LEU A 800 21.10 0.48 26.13
CA LEU A 800 20.65 1.85 26.36
C LEU A 800 19.29 1.86 27.07
N THR A 801 19.26 2.53 28.22
CA THR A 801 18.06 2.71 29.06
C THR A 801 17.77 4.20 29.20
N LEU A 802 16.58 4.62 28.76
CA LEU A 802 16.10 6.00 28.86
C LEU A 802 15.08 6.12 29.98
N HIS A 803 15.38 6.93 30.98
CA HIS A 803 14.43 7.36 32.00
C HIS A 803 14.00 8.80 31.70
N HIS A 804 12.72 9.03 31.54
CA HIS A 804 12.15 10.36 31.33
C HIS A 804 11.13 10.68 32.42
N THR A 805 11.30 11.80 33.12
CA THR A 805 10.32 12.31 34.08
C THR A 805 9.65 13.55 33.48
N GLY A 806 8.35 13.48 33.21
CA GLY A 806 7.66 14.50 32.44
C GLY A 806 6.64 13.90 31.48
N ASP A 807 6.35 14.58 30.38
CA ASP A 807 5.52 14.04 29.29
C ASP A 807 6.32 13.92 27.99
N ALA A 808 5.92 12.97 27.14
CA ALA A 808 6.53 12.73 25.85
C ALA A 808 5.49 12.79 24.74
N ASN A 809 5.86 13.36 23.59
CA ASN A 809 5.00 13.42 22.42
C ASN A 809 4.87 12.04 21.73
N ASP A 810 4.34 12.03 20.51
CA ASP A 810 4.08 10.82 19.73
C ASP A 810 5.34 9.98 19.46
N TYR A 811 5.13 8.69 19.16
CA TYR A 811 6.15 7.76 18.69
C TYR A 811 7.21 7.32 19.71
N VAL A 812 6.93 7.42 21.01
CA VAL A 812 7.83 6.86 22.05
C VAL A 812 8.13 5.40 21.75
N GLY A 813 9.41 5.04 21.71
CA GLY A 813 9.86 3.67 21.47
C GLY A 813 9.51 3.11 20.09
N LYS A 814 9.25 3.96 19.09
CA LYS A 814 9.06 3.56 17.70
C LYS A 814 10.16 2.60 17.25
N GLY A 815 9.80 1.41 16.77
CA GLY A 815 10.76 0.40 16.32
C GLY A 815 11.74 -0.10 17.39
N LEU A 816 11.42 -0.01 18.69
CA LEU A 816 12.30 -0.43 19.78
C LEU A 816 12.94 -1.80 19.51
N SER A 817 14.27 -1.87 19.65
CA SER A 817 15.11 -2.96 19.17
C SER A 817 15.98 -3.56 20.28
N GLY A 818 15.45 -3.62 21.51
CA GLY A 818 16.09 -4.27 22.66
C GLY A 818 16.37 -3.35 23.85
N GLY A 819 16.32 -2.03 23.67
CA GLY A 819 16.53 -1.07 24.75
C GLY A 819 15.38 -1.01 25.75
N GLN A 820 15.54 -0.17 26.77
CA GLN A 820 14.53 0.06 27.80
C GLN A 820 14.10 1.53 27.86
N ILE A 821 12.80 1.78 27.96
CA ILE A 821 12.23 3.13 28.09
C ILE A 821 11.34 3.20 29.32
N VAL A 822 11.60 4.16 30.19
CA VAL A 822 10.81 4.46 31.37
C VAL A 822 10.29 5.89 31.23
N VAL A 823 8.98 6.08 31.27
CA VAL A 823 8.36 7.41 31.32
C VAL A 823 7.58 7.53 32.61
N ASN A 824 8.00 8.46 33.45
CA ASN A 824 7.45 8.67 34.77
C ASN A 824 6.62 9.97 34.82
N ALA A 825 5.44 9.91 35.43
CA ALA A 825 4.71 11.13 35.73
C ALA A 825 5.53 11.99 36.71
N PRO A 826 5.53 13.32 36.56
CA PRO A 826 6.29 14.19 37.46
C PRO A 826 5.72 14.21 38.89
N ASN A 827 4.50 13.74 39.09
CA ASN A 827 3.84 13.60 40.40
C ASN A 827 2.60 12.68 40.30
N GLU A 828 2.10 12.22 41.46
CA GLU A 828 0.94 11.31 41.55
C GLU A 828 -0.32 11.83 40.85
N ALA A 829 -0.54 13.15 40.85
CA ALA A 829 -1.73 13.72 40.21
C ALA A 829 -1.73 13.52 38.68
N ARG A 830 -0.56 13.51 38.05
CA ARG A 830 -0.38 13.32 36.60
C ARG A 830 -0.44 11.85 36.17
N GLU A 831 -0.46 10.88 37.08
CA GLU A 831 -0.59 9.43 36.76
C GLU A 831 -1.93 9.07 36.07
N ARG A 832 -2.92 9.96 36.12
CA ARG A 832 -4.24 9.76 35.48
C ARG A 832 -4.33 10.40 34.10
N ASP A 833 -3.37 11.24 33.76
CA ASP A 833 -3.34 11.98 32.50
C ASP A 833 -2.64 11.18 31.41
N ILE A 834 -2.75 11.68 30.18
CA ILE A 834 -1.93 11.20 29.08
C ILE A 834 -0.51 11.72 29.29
N ILE A 835 0.45 10.79 29.41
CA ILE A 835 1.87 11.08 29.64
C ILE A 835 2.74 10.77 28.42
N VAL A 836 2.25 9.92 27.52
CA VAL A 836 2.86 9.66 26.21
C VAL A 836 1.81 9.80 25.10
N GLY A 837 2.23 10.33 23.96
CA GLY A 837 1.36 10.55 22.81
C GLY A 837 0.90 9.27 22.09
N ASN A 838 0.57 9.44 20.82
CA ASN A 838 0.03 8.42 19.94
C ASN A 838 1.12 7.50 19.38
N VAL A 839 0.71 6.32 18.91
CA VAL A 839 1.52 5.42 18.05
C VAL A 839 2.86 5.04 18.72
N CYS A 840 2.83 4.92 20.05
CA CYS A 840 3.98 4.44 20.82
C CYS A 840 4.28 2.98 20.48
N PHE A 841 5.56 2.62 20.44
CA PHE A 841 6.06 1.28 20.16
C PHE A 841 5.65 0.72 18.80
N TYR A 842 5.39 1.59 17.82
CA TYR A 842 5.03 1.17 16.48
C TYR A 842 6.11 0.30 15.85
N GLY A 843 5.77 -0.96 15.54
CA GLY A 843 6.69 -1.91 14.91
C GLY A 843 7.87 -2.32 15.81
N ALA A 844 7.77 -2.13 17.12
CA ALA A 844 8.80 -2.56 18.07
C ALA A 844 8.99 -4.08 18.02
N THR A 845 10.24 -4.53 18.13
CA THR A 845 10.62 -5.94 17.94
C THR A 845 11.12 -6.61 19.21
N SER A 846 11.74 -5.85 20.12
CA SER A 846 12.24 -6.35 21.39
C SER A 846 12.52 -5.18 22.35
N GLY A 847 12.70 -5.49 23.63
CA GLY A 847 12.97 -4.51 24.68
C GLY A 847 11.87 -4.46 25.73
N SER A 848 11.92 -3.46 26.59
CA SER A 848 10.92 -3.27 27.66
C SER A 848 10.55 -1.81 27.86
N ALA A 849 9.31 -1.53 28.26
CA ALA A 849 8.92 -0.19 28.66
C ALA A 849 7.96 -0.12 29.85
N TYR A 850 8.08 0.97 30.62
CA TYR A 850 7.32 1.21 31.84
C TYR A 850 6.82 2.65 31.84
N ILE A 851 5.50 2.83 31.67
CA ILE A 851 4.86 4.13 31.46
C ILE A 851 3.89 4.42 32.60
N ASN A 852 4.25 5.35 33.48
CA ASN A 852 3.40 5.77 34.60
C ASN A 852 2.48 6.90 34.16
N GLY A 853 1.32 6.51 33.64
CA GLY A 853 0.32 7.38 33.05
C GLY A 853 -0.41 6.68 31.90
N ARG A 854 -1.34 7.40 31.27
CA ARG A 854 -2.06 6.92 30.08
C ARG A 854 -1.26 7.21 28.80
N ALA A 855 -1.45 6.37 27.80
CA ALA A 855 -0.99 6.62 26.44
C ALA A 855 -2.16 7.08 25.55
N GLY A 856 -1.82 7.78 24.46
CA GLY A 856 -2.77 8.16 23.42
C GLY A 856 -3.25 6.99 22.54
N GLU A 857 -3.61 7.32 21.32
CA GLU A 857 -4.20 6.43 20.33
C GLU A 857 -3.18 5.44 19.75
N ARG A 858 -3.63 4.26 19.29
CA ARG A 858 -2.80 3.27 18.57
C ARG A 858 -1.55 2.81 19.33
N PHE A 859 -1.67 2.72 20.65
CA PHE A 859 -0.59 2.23 21.50
C PHE A 859 -0.18 0.79 21.13
N CYS A 860 1.12 0.54 20.97
CA CYS A 860 1.69 -0.76 20.59
C CYS A 860 1.15 -1.31 19.26
N ILE A 861 0.77 -0.43 18.33
CA ILE A 861 0.37 -0.83 16.98
C ILE A 861 1.50 -1.59 16.29
N ARG A 862 1.20 -2.75 15.70
CA ARG A 862 2.22 -3.64 15.07
C ARG A 862 3.37 -4.04 16.02
N ASN A 863 3.17 -4.02 17.34
CA ASN A 863 4.16 -4.57 18.28
C ASN A 863 4.44 -6.04 17.94
N SER A 864 5.71 -6.38 17.76
CA SER A 864 6.19 -7.71 17.38
C SER A 864 7.02 -8.39 18.47
N GLY A 865 7.24 -7.76 19.62
CA GLY A 865 8.03 -8.39 20.69
C GLY A 865 8.41 -7.55 21.91
N VAL A 866 7.98 -6.28 22.03
CA VAL A 866 8.25 -5.49 23.25
C VAL A 866 7.35 -5.91 24.41
N ASN A 867 7.91 -5.92 25.62
CA ASN A 867 7.16 -6.09 26.87
C ASN A 867 6.90 -4.73 27.52
N VAL A 868 5.63 -4.36 27.73
CA VAL A 868 5.27 -2.99 28.17
C VAL A 868 4.29 -3.02 29.33
N VAL A 869 4.46 -2.11 30.30
CA VAL A 869 3.46 -1.79 31.32
C VAL A 869 3.03 -0.33 31.17
N VAL A 870 1.72 -0.09 31.10
CA VAL A 870 1.11 1.25 30.96
C VAL A 870 -0.16 1.34 31.80
N GLU A 871 -0.64 2.54 32.15
CA GLU A 871 -1.77 2.71 33.08
C GLU A 871 -3.09 3.11 32.42
N GLY A 872 -3.20 2.87 31.11
CA GLY A 872 -4.40 3.10 30.29
C GLY A 872 -4.01 3.53 28.88
N VAL A 873 -4.89 3.28 27.90
CA VAL A 873 -4.62 3.59 26.48
C VAL A 873 -5.83 4.20 25.79
N GLY A 874 -5.61 4.92 24.69
CA GLY A 874 -6.67 5.43 23.80
C GLY A 874 -7.30 4.36 22.90
N ASP A 875 -8.01 4.79 21.86
CA ASP A 875 -8.60 3.92 20.85
C ASP A 875 -7.51 3.21 20.02
N HIS A 876 -7.89 2.09 19.40
CA HIS A 876 -7.03 1.28 18.54
C HIS A 876 -5.77 0.73 19.25
N GLY A 877 -5.79 0.60 20.58
CA GLY A 877 -4.72 -0.05 21.32
C GLY A 877 -4.48 -1.49 20.84
N LEU A 878 -3.21 -1.87 20.68
CA LEU A 878 -2.76 -3.19 20.21
C LEU A 878 -3.23 -3.57 18.81
N GLU A 879 -3.66 -2.60 18.01
CA GLU A 879 -4.02 -2.85 16.62
C GLU A 879 -2.85 -3.55 15.92
N TYR A 880 -3.13 -4.60 15.16
CA TYR A 880 -2.11 -5.31 14.37
C TYR A 880 -0.94 -5.95 15.13
N MET A 881 -0.97 -6.02 16.47
CA MET A 881 0.11 -6.64 17.26
C MET A 881 0.33 -8.12 16.85
N THR A 882 1.60 -8.51 16.70
CA THR A 882 2.05 -9.84 16.27
C THR A 882 2.91 -10.55 17.32
N GLY A 883 3.35 -9.85 18.36
CA GLY A 883 4.17 -10.43 19.42
C GLY A 883 4.37 -9.46 20.59
N GLY A 884 5.02 -9.94 21.65
CA GLY A 884 5.26 -9.19 22.88
C GLY A 884 4.19 -9.39 23.94
N ARG A 885 4.39 -8.75 25.10
CA ARG A 885 3.48 -8.80 26.25
C ARG A 885 3.13 -7.40 26.72
N VAL A 886 1.84 -7.05 26.77
CA VAL A 886 1.41 -5.71 27.19
C VAL A 886 0.54 -5.80 28.43
N VAL A 887 0.88 -5.07 29.48
CA VAL A 887 0.11 -4.97 30.71
C VAL A 887 -0.50 -3.57 30.77
N ILE A 888 -1.82 -3.50 30.93
CA ILE A 888 -2.57 -2.24 30.99
C ILE A 888 -3.27 -2.14 32.35
N LEU A 889 -2.82 -1.21 33.18
CA LEU A 889 -3.31 -0.96 34.55
C LEU A 889 -4.45 0.05 34.57
N GLY A 890 -5.44 -0.14 33.69
CA GLY A 890 -6.59 0.75 33.55
C GLY A 890 -7.43 0.46 32.30
N ASP A 891 -8.31 1.40 31.99
CA ASP A 891 -9.24 1.28 30.86
C ASP A 891 -8.57 1.48 29.49
N VAL A 892 -9.19 0.89 28.47
CA VAL A 892 -8.76 0.97 27.06
C VAL A 892 -9.81 1.68 26.22
N GLY A 893 -9.41 2.29 25.10
CA GLY A 893 -10.32 2.89 24.13
C GLY A 893 -10.99 1.88 23.19
N LYS A 894 -11.78 2.40 22.25
CA LYS A 894 -12.54 1.63 21.26
C LYS A 894 -11.62 0.86 20.32
N ASN A 895 -12.17 -0.19 19.69
CA ASN A 895 -11.47 -0.96 18.65
C ASN A 895 -10.15 -1.63 19.12
N PHE A 896 -10.05 -1.90 20.43
CA PHE A 896 -8.91 -2.57 21.04
C PHE A 896 -8.64 -3.96 20.43
N GLY A 897 -7.37 -4.27 20.17
CA GLY A 897 -6.92 -5.58 19.69
C GLY A 897 -7.32 -5.93 18.26
N GLN A 898 -7.83 -4.96 17.49
CA GLN A 898 -8.29 -5.23 16.14
C GLN A 898 -7.13 -5.60 15.20
N GLY A 899 -7.23 -6.74 14.52
CA GLY A 899 -6.14 -7.27 13.71
C GLY A 899 -4.93 -7.80 14.51
N MET A 900 -5.02 -7.87 15.85
CA MET A 900 -4.04 -8.56 16.67
C MET A 900 -3.98 -10.04 16.28
N SER A 901 -2.78 -10.50 15.96
CA SER A 901 -2.49 -11.81 15.36
C SER A 901 -1.36 -12.57 16.08
N GLY A 902 -0.78 -11.97 17.12
CA GLY A 902 0.12 -12.64 18.05
C GLY A 902 0.45 -11.78 19.26
N GLY A 903 1.07 -12.39 20.26
CA GLY A 903 1.34 -11.79 21.56
C GLY A 903 0.18 -11.93 22.55
N VAL A 904 0.39 -11.41 23.77
CA VAL A 904 -0.56 -11.53 24.89
C VAL A 904 -0.70 -10.18 25.60
N SER A 905 -1.93 -9.82 25.98
CA SER A 905 -2.18 -8.63 26.79
C SER A 905 -2.87 -8.98 28.10
N TYR A 906 -2.56 -8.24 29.17
CA TYR A 906 -3.15 -8.37 30.50
C TYR A 906 -3.79 -7.04 30.89
N ILE A 907 -5.10 -7.04 31.10
CA ILE A 907 -5.87 -5.83 31.36
C ILE A 907 -6.41 -5.88 32.78
N PHE A 908 -6.21 -4.80 33.52
CA PHE A 908 -6.84 -4.54 34.81
C PHE A 908 -7.89 -3.41 34.62
N PRO A 909 -9.05 -3.71 34.03
CA PRO A 909 -10.06 -2.70 33.73
C PRO A 909 -10.78 -2.26 35.01
N SER A 910 -11.43 -1.10 34.96
CA SER A 910 -12.34 -0.67 36.04
C SER A 910 -13.58 -1.56 36.17
N ASP A 911 -14.04 -2.14 35.05
CA ASP A 911 -15.15 -3.08 34.96
C ASP A 911 -14.85 -4.19 33.94
N VAL A 912 -14.75 -5.43 34.43
CA VAL A 912 -14.40 -6.62 33.65
C VAL A 912 -15.46 -6.97 32.61
N GLU A 913 -16.74 -6.88 32.96
CA GLU A 913 -17.83 -7.32 32.08
C GLU A 913 -18.10 -6.25 31.00
N ALA A 914 -18.00 -4.96 31.36
CA ALA A 914 -18.07 -3.88 30.38
C ALA A 914 -16.93 -3.96 29.35
N PHE A 915 -15.70 -4.25 29.78
CA PHE A 915 -14.57 -4.47 28.88
C PHE A 915 -14.85 -5.60 27.88
N LYS A 916 -15.26 -6.78 28.38
CA LYS A 916 -15.54 -7.93 27.52
C LYS A 916 -16.64 -7.62 26.51
N ALA A 917 -17.70 -6.96 26.94
CA ALA A 917 -18.81 -6.59 26.06
C ALA A 917 -18.39 -5.60 24.96
N ALA A 918 -17.57 -4.60 25.30
CA ALA A 918 -17.15 -3.55 24.35
C ALA A 918 -16.10 -4.02 23.33
N HIS A 919 -15.31 -5.05 23.67
CA HIS A 919 -14.15 -5.47 22.86
C HIS A 919 -14.23 -6.91 22.35
N ALA A 920 -15.39 -7.56 22.44
CA ALA A 920 -15.60 -8.90 21.91
C ALA A 920 -15.35 -8.96 20.39
N LEU A 921 -14.30 -9.68 19.99
CA LEU A 921 -13.95 -9.93 18.60
C LEU A 921 -13.91 -11.43 18.32
N ASN A 922 -14.33 -11.84 17.13
CA ASN A 922 -14.26 -13.25 16.74
C ASN A 922 -12.83 -13.80 16.69
N THR A 923 -11.82 -12.92 16.64
CA THR A 923 -10.40 -13.23 16.56
C THR A 923 -9.70 -13.29 17.92
N LEU A 924 -10.34 -12.87 19.02
CA LEU A 924 -9.74 -12.80 20.35
C LEU A 924 -10.44 -13.74 21.34
N ASP A 925 -9.65 -14.30 22.26
CA ASP A 925 -10.11 -14.97 23.47
C ASP A 925 -9.87 -14.08 24.69
N PHE A 926 -10.78 -14.15 25.66
CA PHE A 926 -10.66 -13.53 26.97
C PHE A 926 -10.58 -14.62 28.05
N ASP A 927 -9.36 -14.88 28.49
CA ASP A 927 -9.04 -15.94 29.44
C ASP A 927 -8.72 -15.36 30.84
N ALA A 928 -8.74 -16.22 31.85
CA ALA A 928 -8.13 -15.95 33.14
C ALA A 928 -6.65 -16.36 33.14
N VAL A 929 -5.85 -15.74 33.99
CA VAL A 929 -4.46 -16.17 34.23
C VAL A 929 -4.47 -17.32 35.23
N THR A 930 -4.34 -18.55 34.73
CA THR A 930 -4.38 -19.78 35.56
C THR A 930 -3.02 -20.46 35.70
N ASP A 931 -2.08 -20.17 34.80
CA ASP A 931 -0.73 -20.72 34.87
C ASP A 931 0.13 -19.97 35.90
N ALA A 932 0.78 -20.71 36.79
CA ALA A 932 1.56 -20.14 37.87
C ALA A 932 2.82 -19.39 37.38
N LYS A 933 3.44 -19.83 36.27
CA LYS A 933 4.62 -19.15 35.72
C LYS A 933 4.21 -17.86 35.01
N GLU A 934 3.07 -17.86 34.34
CA GLU A 934 2.46 -16.67 33.76
C GLU A 934 2.12 -15.62 34.82
N ALA A 935 1.52 -16.05 35.94
CA ALA A 935 1.22 -15.18 37.06
C ALA A 935 2.49 -14.56 37.69
N GLU A 936 3.56 -15.34 37.87
CA GLU A 936 4.83 -14.85 38.41
C GLU A 936 5.51 -13.85 37.45
N MET A 937 5.44 -14.10 36.14
CA MET A 937 5.95 -13.15 35.13
C MET A 937 5.19 -11.82 35.16
N LEU A 938 3.86 -11.86 35.27
CA LEU A 938 3.05 -10.66 35.40
C LEU A 938 3.40 -9.88 36.69
N LYS A 939 3.59 -10.60 37.79
CA LYS A 939 4.05 -10.02 39.07
C LYS A 939 5.41 -9.35 38.92
N GLN A 940 6.35 -9.96 38.21
CA GLN A 940 7.67 -9.37 37.93
C GLN A 940 7.56 -8.11 37.05
N MET A 941 6.70 -8.12 36.02
CA MET A 941 6.48 -6.93 35.18
C MET A 941 5.93 -5.76 36.01
N LEU A 942 4.98 -6.02 36.90
CA LEU A 942 4.43 -5.02 37.82
C LEU A 942 5.48 -4.53 38.83
N ALA A 943 6.29 -5.44 39.41
CA ALA A 943 7.35 -5.10 40.34
C ALA A 943 8.42 -4.21 39.69
N ASN A 944 8.78 -4.50 38.44
CA ASN A 944 9.64 -3.64 37.64
C ASN A 944 9.00 -2.28 37.38
N HIS A 945 7.70 -2.24 37.04
CA HIS A 945 6.97 -0.98 36.86
C HIS A 945 7.06 -0.11 38.12
N VAL A 946 6.81 -0.68 39.29
CA VAL A 946 6.98 0.03 40.58
C VAL A 946 8.42 0.47 40.80
N THR A 947 9.40 -0.39 40.53
CA THR A 947 10.81 -0.08 40.72
C THR A 947 11.26 1.10 39.87
N TYR A 948 10.82 1.16 38.61
CA TYR A 948 11.26 2.17 37.66
C TYR A 948 10.44 3.46 37.70
N THR A 949 9.17 3.39 38.09
CA THR A 949 8.24 4.54 38.01
C THR A 949 7.67 4.98 39.35
N GLN A 950 7.83 4.19 40.42
CA GLN A 950 7.17 4.44 41.71
C GLN A 950 5.63 4.49 41.61
N SER A 951 5.04 3.91 40.54
CA SER A 951 3.60 3.89 40.28
C SER A 951 2.76 3.44 41.47
N THR A 952 1.87 4.32 41.92
CA THR A 952 0.95 4.01 43.03
C THR A 952 -0.08 2.95 42.63
N LYS A 953 -0.49 2.90 41.36
CA LYS A 953 -1.45 1.90 40.86
C LYS A 953 -0.85 0.49 40.89
N ALA A 954 0.37 0.31 40.39
CA ALA A 954 1.01 -1.00 40.40
C ALA A 954 1.35 -1.47 41.82
N GLN A 955 1.72 -0.55 42.72
CA GLN A 955 1.90 -0.87 44.15
C GLN A 955 0.63 -1.46 44.76
N ARG A 956 -0.53 -0.81 44.56
CA ARG A 956 -1.83 -1.30 45.05
C ARG A 956 -2.20 -2.67 44.48
N ILE A 957 -1.87 -2.92 43.22
CA ILE A 957 -2.09 -4.24 42.60
C ILE A 957 -1.21 -5.30 43.26
N LEU A 958 0.07 -5.01 43.50
CA LEU A 958 1.02 -5.93 44.11
C LEU A 958 0.72 -6.23 45.59
N GLU A 959 0.21 -5.25 46.35
CA GLU A 959 -0.18 -5.42 47.76
C GLU A 959 -1.24 -6.51 47.96
N ASN A 960 -2.10 -6.73 46.96
CA ASN A 960 -3.12 -7.78 47.00
C ASN A 960 -3.20 -8.54 45.66
N PHE A 961 -2.04 -8.99 45.19
CA PHE A 961 -1.88 -9.54 43.83
C PHE A 961 -2.84 -10.69 43.52
N GLU A 962 -3.03 -11.66 44.42
CA GLU A 962 -3.91 -12.81 44.16
C GLU A 962 -5.37 -12.40 43.95
N ALA A 963 -5.88 -11.46 44.76
CA ALA A 963 -7.25 -10.96 44.59
C ALA A 963 -7.39 -10.10 43.34
N GLN A 964 -6.37 -9.30 43.00
CA GLN A 964 -6.38 -8.45 41.81
C GLN A 964 -6.22 -9.26 40.52
N LEU A 965 -5.52 -10.40 40.57
CA LEU A 965 -5.38 -11.31 39.44
C LEU A 965 -6.72 -11.89 38.99
N ALA A 966 -7.68 -12.06 39.92
CA ALA A 966 -9.04 -12.48 39.58
C ALA A 966 -9.80 -11.46 38.72
N ASN A 967 -9.41 -10.17 38.78
CA ASN A 967 -9.97 -9.10 37.96
C ASN A 967 -9.13 -8.84 36.69
N CYS A 968 -8.01 -9.55 36.52
CA CYS A 968 -7.17 -9.44 35.33
C CYS A 968 -7.79 -10.24 34.18
N ILE A 969 -7.88 -9.60 33.00
CA ILE A 969 -8.31 -10.26 31.77
C ILE A 969 -7.08 -10.52 30.90
N LYS A 970 -6.85 -11.78 30.56
CA LYS A 970 -5.86 -12.16 29.54
C LYS A 970 -6.53 -12.09 28.17
N VAL A 971 -6.00 -11.24 27.29
CA VAL A 971 -6.44 -11.12 25.90
C VAL A 971 -5.42 -11.77 24.99
N ILE A 972 -5.86 -12.75 24.18
CA ILE A 972 -4.99 -13.50 23.29
C ILE A 972 -5.68 -13.81 21.95
N PRO A 973 -5.01 -13.70 20.79
CA PRO A 973 -5.62 -14.07 19.52
C PRO A 973 -5.82 -15.58 19.39
N LYS A 974 -6.97 -16.01 18.86
CA LYS A 974 -7.35 -17.43 18.75
C LYS A 974 -6.40 -18.23 17.87
N ASP A 975 -6.09 -17.70 16.68
CA ASP A 975 -5.20 -18.39 15.73
C ASP A 975 -3.78 -18.50 16.27
N TYR A 976 -3.32 -17.46 16.99
CA TYR A 976 -2.04 -17.48 17.68
C TYR A 976 -2.02 -18.55 18.78
N LYS A 977 -3.01 -18.54 19.68
CA LYS A 977 -3.17 -19.54 20.75
C LYS A 977 -3.14 -20.96 20.20
N ARG A 978 -3.93 -21.22 19.15
CA ARG A 978 -3.99 -22.51 18.47
C ARG A 978 -2.63 -22.90 17.86
N MET A 979 -1.97 -21.98 17.18
CA MET A 979 -0.65 -22.25 16.59
C MET A 979 0.40 -22.56 17.65
N MET A 980 0.44 -21.79 18.76
CA MET A 980 1.36 -22.04 19.87
C MET A 980 1.11 -23.40 20.54
N GLN A 981 -0.16 -23.79 20.73
CA GLN A 981 -0.51 -25.12 21.24
C GLN A 981 -0.06 -26.24 20.30
N LYS A 982 -0.22 -26.07 18.98
CA LYS A 982 0.31 -27.00 17.97
C LYS A 982 1.83 -27.11 18.05
N ILE A 983 2.54 -25.99 18.07
CA ILE A 983 4.00 -25.95 18.19
C ILE A 983 4.44 -26.71 19.44
N TYR A 984 3.85 -26.40 20.60
CA TYR A 984 4.17 -27.06 21.86
C TYR A 984 3.91 -28.57 21.81
N HIS A 985 2.82 -29.02 21.19
CA HIS A 985 2.51 -30.44 21.02
C HIS A 985 3.59 -31.18 20.22
N TYR A 986 4.03 -30.61 19.09
CA TYR A 986 5.09 -31.22 18.29
C TYR A 986 6.47 -31.12 18.96
N GLU A 987 6.74 -30.06 19.72
CA GLU A 987 7.99 -29.89 20.49
C GLU A 987 8.19 -30.97 21.56
N GLN A 988 7.12 -31.66 22.01
CA GLN A 988 7.26 -32.80 22.94
C GLN A 988 8.01 -33.99 22.32
N ASN A 989 8.01 -34.13 21.00
CA ASN A 989 8.53 -35.30 20.29
C ASN A 989 9.63 -34.96 19.26
N GLN A 990 9.86 -33.69 18.97
CA GLN A 990 10.74 -33.21 17.91
C GLN A 990 11.49 -31.94 18.34
N GLY A 991 12.56 -31.59 17.63
CA GLY A 991 13.24 -30.31 17.83
C GLY A 991 12.36 -29.13 17.42
N ARG A 992 12.55 -27.96 18.04
CA ARG A 992 11.73 -26.75 17.80
C ARG A 992 11.53 -26.38 16.32
N GLN A 993 12.58 -26.47 15.51
CA GLN A 993 12.50 -26.14 14.08
C GLN A 993 11.60 -27.12 13.31
N GLU A 994 11.71 -28.42 13.60
CA GLU A 994 10.83 -29.44 13.02
C GLU A 994 9.40 -29.27 13.52
N ALA A 995 9.22 -28.97 14.81
CA ALA A 995 7.91 -28.73 15.40
C ALA A 995 7.18 -27.53 14.78
N LEU A 996 7.89 -26.43 14.51
CA LEU A 996 7.34 -25.26 13.82
C LEU A 996 6.83 -25.61 12.41
N LEU A 997 7.60 -26.41 11.66
CA LEU A 997 7.23 -26.82 10.31
C LEU A 997 6.09 -27.84 10.32
N SER A 998 6.11 -28.81 11.24
CA SER A 998 5.03 -29.77 11.45
C SER A 998 3.72 -29.06 11.81
N ALA A 999 3.76 -28.11 12.75
CA ALA A 999 2.60 -27.30 13.14
C ALA A 999 2.04 -26.46 11.97
N PHE A 1000 2.92 -25.91 11.13
CA PHE A 1000 2.52 -25.17 9.93
C PHE A 1000 1.84 -26.07 8.88
N ASN A 1001 2.39 -27.27 8.62
CA ASN A 1001 1.84 -28.21 7.64
C ASN A 1001 0.57 -28.92 8.14
N ASP A 1002 0.34 -28.92 9.45
CA ASP A 1002 -0.81 -29.52 10.07
C ASP A 1002 -2.09 -28.72 9.77
N GLN A 1003 -2.77 -29.11 8.69
CA GLN A 1003 -4.06 -28.56 8.26
C GLN A 1003 -5.25 -29.10 9.04
N SER A 1004 -5.05 -29.99 10.02
CA SER A 1004 -6.16 -30.49 10.80
C SER A 1004 -6.78 -29.34 11.63
N ASP A 1005 -8.09 -29.25 11.53
CA ASP A 1005 -8.95 -28.89 12.66
C ASP A 1005 -8.83 -30.01 13.69
N LEU A 1006 -7.64 -30.15 14.31
CA LEU A 1006 -7.52 -30.79 15.60
C LEU A 1006 -8.59 -30.14 16.46
N ALA A 1007 -9.70 -30.86 16.61
CA ALA A 1007 -10.72 -30.50 17.55
C ALA A 1007 -9.98 -30.30 18.85
N VAL A 1008 -10.25 -29.16 19.47
CA VAL A 1008 -9.84 -28.76 20.81
C VAL A 1008 -9.92 -29.93 21.82
N SER A 1009 -10.71 -30.97 21.55
CA SER A 1009 -10.79 -32.22 22.32
C SER A 1009 -9.56 -33.14 22.31
N SER A 1010 -8.59 -32.98 21.41
CA SER A 1010 -7.39 -33.85 21.31
C SER A 1010 -6.08 -33.15 21.68
N LEU A 1011 -6.09 -31.82 21.69
CA LEU A 1011 -5.04 -30.98 22.27
C LEU A 1011 -5.43 -30.72 23.73
N ASP A 1012 -4.50 -30.90 24.66
CA ASP A 1012 -4.79 -30.60 26.06
C ASP A 1012 -5.03 -29.08 26.21
N THR A 1013 -6.30 -28.70 26.37
CA THR A 1013 -6.75 -27.31 26.47
C THR A 1013 -6.28 -26.61 27.73
N THR A 1014 -5.71 -27.37 28.68
CA THR A 1014 -5.09 -26.84 29.88
C THR A 1014 -3.67 -26.33 29.65
N ILE A 1015 -3.06 -26.60 28.49
CA ILE A 1015 -1.73 -26.11 28.14
C ILE A 1015 -1.77 -24.60 27.93
N SER A 1016 -1.17 -23.87 28.87
CA SER A 1016 -0.95 -22.44 28.78
C SER A 1016 -0.02 -22.09 27.61
N VAL A 1017 -0.29 -20.98 26.95
CA VAL A 1017 0.57 -20.40 25.89
C VAL A 1017 1.83 -19.73 26.47
N TYR A 1018 2.09 -19.90 27.77
CA TYR A 1018 3.18 -19.27 28.50
C TYR A 1018 4.56 -19.86 28.21
#